data_AF-A0A9D4YXY6-F1
#
_entry.id   AF-A0A9D4YXY6-F1
#
_cell.length_a   1.000
_cell.length_b   1.000
_cell.length_c   1.000
_cell.angle_alpha   90.00
_cell.angle_beta   90.00
_cell.angle_gamma   90.00
#
_symmetry.space_group_name_H-M   'P 1'
#
loop_
_entity.id
_entity.type
_entity.pdbx_description
1 polymer ?
#
loop_
_entity_poly.entity_id
_entity_poly.type
_entity_poly.pdbx_seq_one_letter_code
_entity_poly.pdbx_strand_id
1 'polypeptide(L)'
;MVALRAGILVAFGLCALIVGSICSTSSGSGHRVRGRRLIESTPEAQVAVDRVVAFARGAAELSVVNAEALLAAIQSGDLEASKAAYLKLRPEYEQIEHLYEVFGDSDKDIDARPEMYDYGEAFTTELASTPGAVFKGSHRIETLLFRDQDVAAAVPWAEQLVTDYKALVQKLQTSEAYSAVQIFEGLIEVATEVAKKKFNSEEETWSDQSVLIFYNNLEGISQMFQHWETQLAAVNATLAAEVSEGLEDAAALMEPLVNTTADGSTYAPYSTVPIATRALIQAAFYEVADLLQEAAVALDIPVKAAAGGGEAEGEGEAEAEAEAGAEAEGEAGAVEEECTPTNTPTEYLADTPEMQGGLDYFRALMPYQIAASEAFTQAVEAGDLAAAEAAYQATRPIYEQVEVLAASFPSLDADLDAREYSFPGGEKSANFRGFHRLERLLFRDGDLGAETLAYAQGVETTLDTLQATLNSTNPQFFTAASAFDGLMSLASEVVSKKVSSEEETSSDLSQLIYYNNWKGIYSQAIPFCSLAQTECDAYAAATKAAVDCLDIETTDVVDNVGASAVNQTFIDGLLEADYKGYSEVSMETRRCIVQKGYAVRDTLVAFANALNVVDDCSPFHSSAFLTYTPSGDAAATTEAAGAGAPAGAPVPASSAAALSFAGMLAAAAVGVATCGLLF
;
A
#
# COMPACT_ATOMS: atom_id res chain seq x y z
N MET A 1 -2.87 -36.86 -13.92
CA MET A 1 -3.32 -37.64 -15.11
C MET A 1 -4.54 -36.94 -15.68
N VAL A 2 -4.39 -36.37 -16.86
CA VAL A 2 -5.38 -35.57 -17.60
C VAL A 2 -6.59 -36.44 -18.00
N ALA A 3 -7.82 -35.93 -17.82
CA ALA A 3 -8.99 -36.42 -18.54
C ALA A 3 -10.03 -35.30 -18.78
N LEU A 4 -9.96 -34.76 -20.00
CA LEU A 4 -10.99 -34.00 -20.70
C LEU A 4 -12.41 -34.57 -20.53
N ARG A 5 -13.41 -33.67 -20.45
CA ARG A 5 -14.72 -33.91 -21.09
C ARG A 5 -15.20 -32.66 -21.82
N ALA A 6 -15.26 -32.78 -23.14
CA ALA A 6 -15.94 -31.85 -24.03
C ALA A 6 -17.27 -32.46 -24.51
N GLY A 7 -18.28 -31.59 -24.62
CA GLY A 7 -19.30 -31.64 -25.68
C GLY A 7 -20.62 -32.35 -25.39
N ILE A 8 -21.73 -31.60 -25.45
CA ILE A 8 -22.76 -31.71 -26.50
C ILE A 8 -23.65 -30.45 -26.48
N LEU A 9 -23.91 -29.92 -27.67
CA LEU A 9 -24.65 -28.69 -27.96
C LEU A 9 -25.87 -29.04 -28.84
N VAL A 10 -26.90 -28.19 -28.78
CA VAL A 10 -28.01 -27.95 -29.74
C VAL A 10 -29.30 -28.81 -29.61
N ALA A 11 -30.43 -28.15 -29.27
CA ALA A 11 -31.47 -27.80 -30.26
C ALA A 11 -32.63 -26.93 -29.69
N PHE A 12 -32.97 -25.91 -30.49
CA PHE A 12 -33.99 -24.85 -30.37
C PHE A 12 -35.46 -25.31 -30.29
N GLY A 13 -36.32 -24.44 -29.75
CA GLY A 13 -37.79 -24.55 -29.88
C GLY A 13 -38.60 -23.36 -29.33
N LEU A 14 -38.72 -22.32 -30.16
CA LEU A 14 -39.53 -21.09 -30.07
C LEU A 14 -41.02 -21.29 -29.69
N CYS A 15 -41.63 -20.42 -28.85
CA CYS A 15 -43.04 -19.97 -29.05
C CYS A 15 -43.49 -18.76 -28.19
N ALA A 16 -43.59 -17.60 -28.86
CA ALA A 16 -44.64 -16.56 -28.87
C ALA A 16 -45.36 -16.04 -27.59
N LEU A 17 -45.19 -14.71 -27.42
CA LEU A 17 -46.09 -13.67 -26.92
C LEU A 17 -47.60 -13.91 -26.99
N ILE A 18 -48.31 -13.61 -25.88
CA ILE A 18 -49.70 -13.10 -25.91
C ILE A 18 -49.83 -11.96 -24.88
N VAL A 19 -50.16 -10.77 -25.40
CA VAL A 19 -50.64 -9.60 -24.65
C VAL A 19 -52.16 -9.69 -24.52
N GLY A 20 -52.71 -9.38 -23.34
CA GLY A 20 -54.16 -9.26 -23.14
C GLY A 20 -54.54 -8.73 -21.76
N SER A 21 -54.64 -7.40 -21.64
CA SER A 21 -55.37 -6.71 -20.57
C SER A 21 -56.84 -7.14 -20.53
N ILE A 22 -57.42 -7.32 -19.34
CA ILE A 22 -58.83 -6.97 -18.99
C ILE A 22 -59.00 -6.89 -17.45
N CYS A 23 -59.54 -5.75 -17.04
CA CYS A 23 -60.35 -5.38 -15.87
C CYS A 23 -60.21 -6.05 -14.49
N SER A 24 -59.98 -5.17 -13.52
CA SER A 24 -60.30 -5.26 -12.09
C SER A 24 -61.69 -5.84 -11.78
N THR A 25 -61.74 -6.79 -10.85
CA THR A 25 -62.76 -6.82 -9.78
C THR A 25 -62.14 -7.32 -8.48
N SER A 26 -62.39 -6.59 -7.41
CA SER A 26 -62.00 -6.90 -6.04
C SER A 26 -62.88 -8.01 -5.48
N SER A 27 -62.27 -9.01 -4.84
CA SER A 27 -62.88 -9.74 -3.73
C SER A 27 -61.82 -10.52 -2.98
N GLY A 28 -61.68 -10.21 -1.69
CA GLY A 28 -60.66 -10.77 -0.82
C GLY A 28 -60.85 -12.25 -0.55
N SER A 29 -59.72 -12.95 -0.56
CA SER A 29 -59.48 -14.15 0.23
C SER A 29 -58.02 -14.09 0.66
N GLY A 30 -57.78 -13.85 1.94
CA GLY A 30 -56.45 -13.64 2.49
C GLY A 30 -55.58 -14.88 2.32
N HIS A 31 -54.69 -14.87 1.34
CA HIS A 31 -53.42 -15.55 1.46
C HIS A 31 -52.48 -14.58 2.19
N ARG A 32 -52.20 -14.86 3.46
CA ARG A 32 -50.98 -14.35 4.09
C ARG A 32 -49.84 -14.95 3.31
N VAL A 33 -49.20 -14.17 2.44
CA VAL A 33 -47.80 -14.37 2.14
C VAL A 33 -47.11 -14.26 3.49
N ARG A 34 -46.68 -15.41 4.06
CA ARG A 34 -45.71 -15.38 5.15
C ARG A 34 -44.51 -14.65 4.56
N GLY A 35 -44.29 -13.39 4.96
CA GLY A 35 -43.00 -12.75 4.73
C GLY A 35 -41.94 -13.72 5.20
N ARG A 36 -41.02 -14.07 4.30
CA ARG A 36 -39.79 -14.78 4.67
C ARG A 36 -39.16 -13.90 5.74
N ARG A 37 -38.98 -14.45 6.94
CA ARG A 37 -38.21 -13.77 7.97
C ARG A 37 -36.77 -13.82 7.45
N LEU A 38 -36.13 -12.66 7.30
CA LEU A 38 -34.68 -12.58 7.05
C LEU A 38 -34.01 -13.49 8.09
N ILE A 39 -33.11 -14.39 7.66
CA ILE A 39 -32.45 -15.34 8.57
C ILE A 39 -31.68 -14.59 9.66
N GLU A 40 -31.22 -13.38 9.38
CA GLU A 40 -30.63 -12.44 10.35
C GLU A 40 -31.46 -12.25 11.63
N SER A 41 -32.79 -12.31 11.53
CA SER A 41 -33.71 -12.16 12.67
C SER A 41 -34.00 -13.47 13.42
N THR A 42 -33.27 -14.55 13.12
CA THR A 42 -33.48 -15.87 13.72
C THR A 42 -32.63 -16.08 14.97
N PRO A 43 -33.13 -16.82 15.97
CA PRO A 43 -32.30 -17.23 17.11
C PRO A 43 -31.02 -17.97 16.70
N GLU A 44 -31.07 -18.74 15.60
CA GLU A 44 -29.93 -19.48 15.08
C GLU A 44 -28.83 -18.56 14.53
N ALA A 45 -29.19 -17.46 13.84
CA ALA A 45 -28.24 -16.45 13.40
C ALA A 45 -27.63 -15.68 14.60
N GLN A 46 -28.45 -15.31 15.59
CA GLN A 46 -27.93 -14.66 16.80
C GLN A 46 -26.92 -15.55 17.56
N VAL A 47 -27.18 -16.87 17.63
CA VAL A 47 -26.23 -17.81 18.24
C VAL A 47 -24.91 -17.87 17.47
N ALA A 48 -24.92 -17.74 16.14
CA ALA A 48 -23.70 -17.66 15.34
C ALA A 48 -22.94 -16.36 15.62
N VAL A 49 -23.63 -15.22 15.61
CA VAL A 49 -23.07 -13.90 15.98
C VAL A 49 -22.43 -13.93 17.38
N ASP A 50 -23.14 -14.47 18.38
CA ASP A 50 -22.63 -14.56 19.75
C ASP A 50 -21.35 -15.41 19.84
N ARG A 51 -21.21 -16.45 19.01
CA ARG A 51 -20.00 -17.28 18.93
C ARG A 51 -18.85 -16.55 18.25
N VAL A 52 -19.11 -15.85 17.14
CA VAL A 52 -18.12 -15.01 16.46
C VAL A 52 -17.57 -13.96 17.42
N VAL A 53 -18.44 -13.24 18.13
CA VAL A 53 -18.00 -12.22 19.11
C VAL A 53 -17.24 -12.87 20.28
N ALA A 54 -17.63 -14.07 20.73
CA ALA A 54 -16.90 -14.78 21.76
C ALA A 54 -15.50 -15.23 21.30
N PHE A 55 -15.36 -15.68 20.05
CA PHE A 55 -14.08 -15.95 19.41
C PHE A 55 -13.22 -14.68 19.35
N ALA A 56 -13.78 -13.60 18.81
CA ALA A 56 -13.07 -12.34 18.65
C ALA A 56 -12.58 -11.76 20.00
N ARG A 57 -13.40 -11.85 21.05
CA ARG A 57 -12.98 -11.48 22.41
C ARG A 57 -11.81 -12.33 22.90
N GLY A 58 -11.83 -13.64 22.67
CA GLY A 58 -10.76 -14.54 23.08
C GLY A 58 -9.44 -14.25 22.36
N ALA A 59 -9.49 -13.97 21.07
CA ALA A 59 -8.34 -13.54 20.28
C ALA A 59 -7.79 -12.19 20.79
N ALA A 60 -8.65 -11.18 21.00
CA ALA A 60 -8.23 -9.89 21.57
C ALA A 60 -7.61 -10.02 22.97
N GLU A 61 -8.12 -10.91 23.83
CA GLU A 61 -7.52 -11.22 25.14
C GLU A 61 -6.11 -11.83 24.98
N LEU A 62 -5.89 -12.66 23.96
CA LEU A 62 -4.58 -13.21 23.64
C LEU A 62 -3.64 -12.15 23.03
N SER A 63 -4.15 -11.24 22.19
CA SER A 63 -3.39 -10.08 21.70
C SER A 63 -2.87 -9.21 22.85
N VAL A 64 -3.63 -9.03 23.94
CA VAL A 64 -3.13 -8.34 25.15
C VAL A 64 -1.92 -9.07 25.74
N VAL A 65 -1.98 -10.39 25.86
CA VAL A 65 -0.87 -11.20 26.40
C VAL A 65 0.37 -11.09 25.51
N ASN A 66 0.19 -11.17 24.19
CA ASN A 66 1.29 -11.08 23.24
C ASN A 66 1.87 -9.65 23.20
N ALA A 67 1.04 -8.62 23.35
CA ALA A 67 1.49 -7.23 23.43
C ALA A 67 2.29 -6.96 24.72
N GLU A 68 1.87 -7.53 25.85
CA GLU A 68 2.64 -7.47 27.10
C GLU A 68 3.99 -8.20 26.99
N ALA A 69 4.03 -9.33 26.26
CA ALA A 69 5.27 -10.05 25.97
C ALA A 69 6.21 -9.25 25.04
N LEU A 70 5.67 -8.62 24.00
CA LEU A 70 6.40 -7.70 23.11
C LEU A 70 6.98 -6.53 23.91
N LEU A 71 6.17 -5.86 24.73
CA LEU A 71 6.63 -4.76 25.59
C LEU A 71 7.78 -5.22 26.51
N ALA A 72 7.68 -6.40 27.11
CA ALA A 72 8.74 -6.94 27.95
C ALA A 72 10.04 -7.22 27.17
N ALA A 73 9.93 -7.73 25.93
CA ALA A 73 11.07 -7.93 25.05
C ALA A 73 11.73 -6.59 24.67
N ILE A 74 10.93 -5.59 24.30
CA ILE A 74 11.41 -4.24 23.98
C ILE A 74 12.10 -3.59 25.19
N GLN A 75 11.49 -3.66 26.37
CA GLN A 75 12.08 -3.12 27.61
C GLN A 75 13.38 -3.82 28.04
N SER A 76 13.64 -5.04 27.55
CA SER A 76 14.90 -5.72 27.78
C SER A 76 16.06 -5.15 26.95
N GLY A 77 15.76 -4.42 25.87
CA GLY A 77 16.73 -3.90 24.91
C GLY A 77 17.26 -4.93 23.91
N ASP A 78 16.72 -6.16 23.92
CA ASP A 78 17.10 -7.22 22.97
C ASP A 78 16.30 -7.09 21.66
N LEU A 79 16.97 -6.63 20.60
CA LEU A 79 16.38 -6.42 19.28
C LEU A 79 15.80 -7.69 18.68
N GLU A 80 16.52 -8.81 18.76
CA GLU A 80 16.09 -10.05 18.11
C GLU A 80 14.94 -10.70 18.89
N ALA A 81 14.97 -10.63 20.22
CA ALA A 81 13.82 -11.03 21.03
C ALA A 81 12.59 -10.14 20.76
N SER A 82 12.80 -8.84 20.55
CA SER A 82 11.71 -7.89 20.23
C SER A 82 11.08 -8.19 18.87
N LYS A 83 11.89 -8.41 17.83
CA LYS A 83 11.41 -8.83 16.51
C LYS A 83 10.64 -10.15 16.57
N ALA A 84 11.16 -11.14 17.28
CA ALA A 84 10.48 -12.42 17.45
C ALA A 84 9.15 -12.29 18.22
N ALA A 85 9.08 -11.41 19.22
CA ALA A 85 7.85 -11.13 19.95
C ALA A 85 6.84 -10.34 19.10
N TYR A 86 7.31 -9.45 18.22
CA TYR A 86 6.46 -8.71 17.28
C TYR A 86 5.74 -9.67 16.34
N LEU A 87 6.43 -10.65 15.77
CA LEU A 87 5.80 -11.66 14.91
C LEU A 87 4.79 -12.55 15.64
N LYS A 88 4.92 -12.71 16.96
CA LYS A 88 3.95 -13.44 17.79
C LYS A 88 2.74 -12.59 18.16
N LEU A 89 2.81 -11.27 18.01
CA LEU A 89 1.70 -10.37 18.30
C LEU A 89 0.65 -10.36 17.19
N ARG A 90 1.10 -10.43 15.93
CA ARG A 90 0.27 -10.24 14.75
C ARG A 90 -0.90 -11.23 14.63
N PRO A 91 -0.71 -12.56 14.75
CA PRO A 91 -1.70 -13.55 14.33
C PRO A 91 -3.11 -13.37 14.88
N GLU A 92 -3.26 -13.08 16.18
CA GLU A 92 -4.58 -13.00 16.79
C GLU A 92 -5.38 -11.77 16.37
N TYR A 93 -4.70 -10.66 16.04
CA TYR A 93 -5.38 -9.48 15.51
C TYR A 93 -5.86 -9.73 14.07
N GLU A 94 -5.00 -10.30 13.24
CA GLU A 94 -5.31 -10.65 11.84
C GLU A 94 -6.50 -11.61 11.71
N GLN A 95 -6.69 -12.49 12.68
CA GLN A 95 -7.83 -13.42 12.73
C GLN A 95 -9.16 -12.73 13.05
N ILE A 96 -9.14 -11.50 13.56
CA ILE A 96 -10.34 -10.75 13.97
C ILE A 96 -10.52 -9.42 13.24
N GLU A 97 -9.54 -9.04 12.42
CA GLU A 97 -9.54 -7.82 11.62
C GLU A 97 -10.82 -7.68 10.78
N HIS A 98 -11.45 -8.79 10.38
CA HIS A 98 -12.74 -8.81 9.67
C HIS A 98 -13.90 -8.10 10.39
N LEU A 99 -13.71 -7.64 11.62
CA LEU A 99 -14.69 -6.86 12.38
C LEU A 99 -14.27 -5.38 12.52
N TYR A 100 -13.26 -4.92 11.77
CA TYR A 100 -12.66 -3.58 11.88
C TYR A 100 -13.68 -2.44 11.77
N GLU A 101 -14.67 -2.55 10.89
CA GLU A 101 -15.74 -1.54 10.78
C GLU A 101 -16.46 -1.31 12.12
N VAL A 102 -16.56 -2.34 12.97
CA VAL A 102 -17.17 -2.27 14.31
C VAL A 102 -16.16 -1.82 15.37
N PHE A 103 -14.86 -1.99 15.11
CA PHE A 103 -13.79 -1.54 16.01
C PHE A 103 -13.64 -0.01 15.98
N GLY A 104 -14.02 0.65 14.88
CA GLY A 104 -13.85 2.10 14.69
C GLY A 104 -12.38 2.50 14.85
N ASP A 105 -12.11 3.61 15.54
CA ASP A 105 -10.73 4.11 15.76
C ASP A 105 -9.76 3.10 16.40
N SER A 106 -10.24 2.00 17.02
CA SER A 106 -9.34 0.99 17.57
C SER A 106 -8.54 0.26 16.49
N ASP A 107 -9.09 0.08 15.30
CA ASP A 107 -8.37 -0.54 14.20
C ASP A 107 -7.19 0.34 13.75
N LYS A 108 -7.48 1.60 13.43
CA LYS A 108 -6.46 2.60 13.10
C LYS A 108 -5.39 2.72 14.21
N ASP A 109 -5.78 2.64 15.47
CA ASP A 109 -4.85 2.74 16.60
C ASP A 109 -3.91 1.53 16.76
N ILE A 110 -4.36 0.35 16.32
CA ILE A 110 -3.64 -0.91 16.46
C ILE A 110 -2.81 -1.21 15.21
N ASP A 111 -3.34 -0.95 14.02
CA ASP A 111 -2.86 -1.54 12.77
C ASP A 111 -2.80 -0.61 11.57
N ALA A 112 -2.98 0.70 11.76
CA ALA A 112 -2.80 1.61 10.65
C ALA A 112 -1.35 1.64 10.16
N ARG A 113 -1.23 1.79 8.85
CA ARG A 113 0.02 2.02 8.12
C ARG A 113 0.27 3.53 7.96
N PRO A 114 1.52 3.98 7.70
CA PRO A 114 1.84 5.40 7.69
C PRO A 114 1.00 6.21 6.69
N GLU A 115 0.64 5.66 5.54
CA GLU A 115 -0.19 6.31 4.52
C GLU A 115 -1.62 6.61 4.98
N MET A 116 -2.09 5.96 6.04
CA MET A 116 -3.40 6.26 6.62
C MET A 116 -3.41 7.53 7.47
N TYR A 117 -2.26 8.17 7.69
CA TYR A 117 -2.11 9.39 8.47
C TYR A 117 -1.77 10.55 7.54
N ASP A 118 -2.46 11.68 7.67
CA ASP A 118 -2.21 12.89 6.87
C ASP A 118 -0.75 13.36 6.97
N TYR A 119 -0.10 13.06 8.10
CA TYR A 119 1.28 13.40 8.41
C TYR A 119 2.22 12.19 8.31
N GLY A 120 1.81 11.11 7.65
CA GLY A 120 2.63 9.94 7.43
C GLY A 120 3.31 9.44 8.71
N GLU A 121 4.63 9.27 8.66
CA GLU A 121 5.44 8.86 9.81
C GLU A 121 5.82 9.97 10.79
N ALA A 122 5.39 11.21 10.58
CA ALA A 122 5.85 12.32 11.39
C ALA A 122 5.40 12.26 12.85
N PHE A 123 6.26 12.82 13.70
CA PHE A 123 5.96 12.98 15.10
C PHE A 123 6.50 14.29 15.64
N THR A 124 5.61 15.12 16.17
CA THR A 124 5.96 16.29 16.99
C THR A 124 5.10 16.30 18.25
N THR A 125 5.50 17.06 19.26
CA THR A 125 4.68 17.25 20.47
C THR A 125 3.35 17.95 20.18
N GLU A 126 3.27 18.71 19.09
CA GLU A 126 2.04 19.35 18.63
C GLU A 126 1.11 18.33 17.98
N LEU A 127 1.63 17.52 17.05
CA LEU A 127 0.89 16.43 16.40
C LEU A 127 0.38 15.40 17.42
N ALA A 128 1.16 15.11 18.47
CA ALA A 128 0.76 14.20 19.54
C ALA A 128 -0.53 14.64 20.29
N SER A 129 -0.94 15.90 20.16
CA SER A 129 -2.20 16.40 20.73
C SER A 129 -3.37 16.46 19.75
N THR A 130 -3.12 16.17 18.46
CA THR A 130 -4.13 16.14 17.40
C THR A 130 -4.63 14.70 17.21
N PRO A 131 -5.93 14.43 17.39
CA PRO A 131 -6.50 13.10 17.12
C PRO A 131 -6.21 12.64 15.70
N GLY A 132 -5.89 11.37 15.51
CA GLY A 132 -5.66 10.79 14.18
C GLY A 132 -4.40 11.28 13.44
N ALA A 133 -3.57 12.14 14.03
CA ALA A 133 -2.43 12.77 13.36
C ALA A 133 -1.09 12.03 13.50
N VAL A 134 -1.03 11.00 14.35
CA VAL A 134 0.23 10.35 14.72
C VAL A 134 0.19 8.86 14.39
N PHE A 135 1.11 8.46 13.51
CA PHE A 135 1.38 7.07 13.21
C PHE A 135 1.83 6.29 14.45
N LYS A 136 1.03 5.28 14.80
CA LYS A 136 1.20 4.44 16.00
C LYS A 136 0.86 2.98 15.68
N GLY A 137 0.63 2.16 16.72
CA GLY A 137 0.25 0.76 16.54
C GLY A 137 1.42 -0.17 16.20
N SER A 138 1.06 -1.32 15.66
CA SER A 138 1.95 -2.43 15.30
C SER A 138 3.00 -2.00 14.26
N HIS A 139 2.60 -1.36 13.16
CA HIS A 139 3.51 -0.99 12.07
C HIS A 139 4.47 0.13 12.46
N ARG A 140 4.10 0.99 13.43
CA ARG A 140 5.07 1.93 14.02
C ARG A 140 6.16 1.19 14.77
N ILE A 141 5.82 0.14 15.51
CA ILE A 141 6.78 -0.72 16.21
C ILE A 141 7.60 -1.54 15.20
N GLU A 142 6.96 -2.08 14.17
CA GLU A 142 7.63 -2.79 13.06
C GLU A 142 8.74 -1.93 12.46
N THR A 143 8.39 -0.70 12.10
CA THR A 143 9.30 0.29 11.55
C THR A 143 10.49 0.52 12.49
N LEU A 144 10.25 0.67 13.79
CA LEU A 144 11.32 0.90 14.76
C LEU A 144 12.23 -0.33 14.95
N LEU A 145 11.68 -1.54 14.93
CA LEU A 145 12.44 -2.77 15.17
C LEU A 145 13.15 -3.30 13.92
N PHE A 146 12.48 -3.30 12.76
CA PHE A 146 12.99 -3.93 11.55
C PHE A 146 13.78 -2.95 10.68
N ARG A 147 13.26 -1.75 10.45
CA ARG A 147 13.94 -0.70 9.68
C ARG A 147 15.00 0.02 10.52
N ASP A 148 14.56 0.69 11.59
CA ASP A 148 15.42 1.62 12.32
C ASP A 148 16.35 0.91 13.31
N GLN A 149 15.99 -0.31 13.73
CA GLN A 149 16.70 -1.09 14.75
C GLN A 149 16.85 -0.33 16.08
N ASP A 150 15.86 0.53 16.40
CA ASP A 150 15.80 1.34 17.61
C ASP A 150 14.75 0.79 18.59
N VAL A 151 15.20 -0.19 19.39
CA VAL A 151 14.36 -0.80 20.43
C VAL A 151 13.93 0.21 21.49
N ALA A 152 14.78 1.19 21.82
CA ALA A 152 14.48 2.14 22.88
C ALA A 152 13.32 3.08 22.48
N ALA A 153 13.28 3.51 21.22
CA ALA A 153 12.20 4.32 20.68
C ALA A 153 10.86 3.58 20.60
N ALA A 154 10.86 2.23 20.55
CA ALA A 154 9.64 1.43 20.47
C ALA A 154 8.88 1.31 21.80
N VAL A 155 9.51 1.61 22.94
CA VAL A 155 8.92 1.47 24.29
C VAL A 155 7.56 2.17 24.43
N PRO A 156 7.43 3.50 24.19
CA PRO A 156 6.15 4.19 24.39
C PRO A 156 5.03 3.66 23.48
N TRP A 157 5.37 3.21 22.28
CA TRP A 157 4.40 2.67 21.33
C TRP A 157 3.92 1.27 21.75
N ALA A 158 4.81 0.43 22.26
CA ALA A 158 4.42 -0.87 22.81
C ALA A 158 3.58 -0.74 24.09
N GLU A 159 3.83 0.28 24.93
CA GLU A 159 2.99 0.59 26.09
C GLU A 159 1.57 1.03 25.67
N GLN A 160 1.50 1.88 24.64
CA GLN A 160 0.23 2.33 24.06
C GLN A 160 -0.53 1.16 23.43
N LEU A 161 0.14 0.31 22.64
CA LEU A 161 -0.48 -0.85 21.98
C LEU A 161 -1.10 -1.85 22.98
N VAL A 162 -0.45 -2.10 24.13
CA VAL A 162 -1.05 -2.88 25.23
C VAL A 162 -2.36 -2.25 25.73
N THR A 163 -2.41 -0.92 25.80
CA THR A 163 -3.61 -0.18 26.22
C THR A 163 -4.71 -0.29 25.16
N ASP A 164 -4.36 -0.20 23.88
CA ASP A 164 -5.31 -0.25 22.77
C ASP A 164 -5.96 -1.63 22.66
N TYR A 165 -5.18 -2.72 22.79
CA TYR A 165 -5.75 -4.08 22.87
C TYR A 165 -6.66 -4.27 24.09
N LYS A 166 -6.33 -3.68 25.24
CA LYS A 166 -7.22 -3.72 26.42
C LYS A 166 -8.52 -2.98 26.16
N ALA A 167 -8.49 -1.88 25.41
CA ALA A 167 -9.69 -1.16 24.99
C ALA A 167 -10.53 -1.98 24.00
N LEU A 168 -9.88 -2.65 23.04
CA LEU A 168 -10.55 -3.57 22.10
C LEU A 168 -11.29 -4.70 22.84
N VAL A 169 -10.65 -5.31 23.85
CA VAL A 169 -11.30 -6.32 24.72
C VAL A 169 -12.56 -5.78 25.40
N GLN A 170 -12.60 -4.49 25.77
CA GLN A 170 -13.80 -3.88 26.35
C GLN A 170 -14.91 -3.69 25.31
N LYS A 171 -14.58 -3.31 24.07
CA LYS A 171 -15.55 -3.19 22.96
C LYS A 171 -16.20 -4.54 22.62
N LEU A 172 -15.47 -5.64 22.77
CA LEU A 172 -15.93 -7.01 22.50
C LEU A 172 -16.72 -7.66 23.66
N GLN A 173 -17.08 -6.93 24.72
CA GLN A 173 -17.84 -7.49 25.84
C GLN A 173 -19.32 -7.76 25.51
N THR A 174 -19.89 -7.05 24.53
CA THR A 174 -21.30 -7.15 24.17
C THR A 174 -21.47 -7.49 22.70
N SER A 175 -22.24 -8.53 22.38
CA SER A 175 -22.55 -8.93 20.99
C SER A 175 -23.64 -8.08 20.34
N GLU A 176 -24.32 -7.20 21.08
CA GLU A 176 -25.44 -6.39 20.60
C GLU A 176 -25.04 -5.37 19.51
N ALA A 177 -23.76 -5.05 19.39
CA ALA A 177 -23.21 -4.15 18.38
C ALA A 177 -22.89 -4.85 17.04
N TYR A 178 -23.04 -6.17 16.97
CA TYR A 178 -22.64 -6.99 15.83
C TYR A 178 -23.88 -7.63 15.18
N SER A 179 -23.91 -7.61 13.85
CA SER A 179 -24.94 -8.25 13.03
C SER A 179 -24.35 -9.30 12.11
N ALA A 180 -25.22 -10.19 11.59
CA ALA A 180 -24.81 -11.14 10.56
C ALA A 180 -24.33 -10.43 9.29
N VAL A 181 -24.95 -9.30 8.93
CA VAL A 181 -24.57 -8.49 7.77
C VAL A 181 -23.14 -7.99 7.92
N GLN A 182 -22.83 -7.29 9.02
CA GLN A 182 -21.49 -6.75 9.26
C GLN A 182 -20.41 -7.85 9.27
N ILE A 183 -20.70 -9.00 9.88
CA ILE A 183 -19.75 -10.13 9.88
C ILE A 183 -19.49 -10.59 8.44
N PHE A 184 -20.53 -10.85 7.65
CA PHE A 184 -20.33 -11.33 6.27
C PHE A 184 -19.67 -10.26 5.37
N GLU A 185 -20.02 -8.98 5.53
CA GLU A 185 -19.37 -7.89 4.80
C GLU A 185 -17.87 -7.85 5.11
N GLY A 186 -17.48 -7.87 6.39
CA GLY A 186 -16.07 -7.88 6.77
C GLY A 186 -15.30 -9.14 6.36
N LEU A 187 -15.94 -10.31 6.35
CA LEU A 187 -15.34 -11.54 5.82
C LEU A 187 -15.05 -11.44 4.30
N ILE A 188 -16.02 -10.92 3.54
CA ILE A 188 -15.87 -10.72 2.08
C ILE A 188 -14.82 -9.64 1.80
N GLU A 189 -14.83 -8.57 2.58
CA GLU A 189 -13.94 -7.43 2.40
C GLU A 189 -12.49 -7.80 2.66
N VAL A 190 -12.17 -8.44 3.78
CA VAL A 190 -10.78 -8.86 4.05
C VAL A 190 -10.31 -9.90 3.04
N ALA A 191 -11.16 -10.85 2.62
CA ALA A 191 -10.78 -11.78 1.55
C ALA A 191 -10.45 -11.03 0.25
N THR A 192 -11.23 -10.01 -0.08
CA THR A 192 -11.01 -9.15 -1.25
C THR A 192 -9.78 -8.26 -1.09
N GLU A 193 -9.53 -7.72 0.10
CA GLU A 193 -8.41 -6.84 0.43
C GLU A 193 -7.09 -7.58 0.37
N VAL A 194 -7.01 -8.80 0.91
CA VAL A 194 -5.83 -9.66 0.77
C VAL A 194 -5.53 -9.87 -0.71
N ALA A 195 -6.55 -10.13 -1.53
CA ALA A 195 -6.38 -10.35 -2.95
C ALA A 195 -5.94 -9.10 -3.72
N LYS A 196 -6.55 -7.93 -3.47
CA LYS A 196 -6.32 -6.72 -4.29
C LYS A 196 -5.22 -5.78 -3.75
N LYS A 197 -5.00 -5.77 -2.44
CA LYS A 197 -4.20 -4.75 -1.74
C LYS A 197 -3.03 -5.42 -1.01
N LYS A 198 -3.29 -6.16 0.07
CA LYS A 198 -2.23 -6.72 0.95
C LYS A 198 -1.25 -7.65 0.20
N PHE A 199 -1.68 -8.21 -0.93
CA PHE A 199 -0.87 -8.98 -1.86
C PHE A 199 0.44 -8.30 -2.30
N ASN A 200 0.50 -6.97 -2.33
CA ASN A 200 1.71 -6.24 -2.71
C ASN A 200 2.77 -6.18 -1.59
N SER A 201 2.54 -6.78 -0.42
CA SER A 201 3.39 -6.72 0.79
C SER A 201 3.27 -5.44 1.64
N GLU A 202 2.31 -4.55 1.37
CA GLU A 202 2.12 -3.29 2.10
C GLU A 202 1.96 -3.45 3.61
N GLU A 203 1.30 -4.53 4.04
CA GLU A 203 1.01 -4.77 5.46
C GLU A 203 2.29 -5.00 6.30
N GLU A 204 3.24 -5.77 5.80
CA GLU A 204 4.45 -6.15 6.55
C GLU A 204 5.70 -5.72 5.78
N THR A 205 5.73 -4.42 5.44
CA THR A 205 6.72 -3.78 4.57
C THR A 205 8.17 -4.00 5.05
N TRP A 206 8.41 -4.07 6.36
CA TRP A 206 9.74 -4.14 6.95
C TRP A 206 10.10 -5.50 7.52
N SER A 207 9.12 -6.26 8.01
CA SER A 207 9.34 -7.59 8.57
C SER A 207 9.42 -8.68 7.48
N ASP A 208 8.91 -8.40 6.28
CA ASP A 208 8.78 -9.35 5.16
C ASP A 208 7.89 -10.56 5.52
N GLN A 209 6.88 -10.36 6.38
CA GLN A 209 6.01 -11.44 6.90
C GLN A 209 4.57 -11.38 6.37
N SER A 210 4.32 -10.87 5.17
CA SER A 210 2.95 -10.81 4.63
C SER A 210 2.26 -12.17 4.49
N VAL A 211 3.02 -13.28 4.40
CA VAL A 211 2.45 -14.64 4.47
C VAL A 211 1.77 -14.90 5.81
N LEU A 212 2.30 -14.36 6.92
CA LEU A 212 1.67 -14.42 8.24
C LEU A 212 0.27 -13.80 8.19
N ILE A 213 0.17 -12.61 7.58
CA ILE A 213 -1.05 -11.82 7.46
C ILE A 213 -2.11 -12.62 6.71
N PHE A 214 -1.81 -13.02 5.47
CA PHE A 214 -2.78 -13.73 4.63
C PHE A 214 -3.25 -15.03 5.28
N TYR A 215 -2.32 -15.80 5.84
CA TYR A 215 -2.65 -17.06 6.50
C TYR A 215 -3.59 -16.85 7.69
N ASN A 216 -3.36 -15.83 8.51
CA ASN A 216 -4.18 -15.58 9.70
C ASN A 216 -5.50 -14.86 9.37
N ASN A 217 -5.56 -14.06 8.31
CA ASN A 217 -6.82 -13.57 7.77
C ASN A 217 -7.68 -14.74 7.26
N LEU A 218 -7.10 -15.71 6.53
CA LEU A 218 -7.85 -16.89 6.07
C LEU A 218 -8.32 -17.76 7.24
N GLU A 219 -7.48 -17.97 8.25
CA GLU A 219 -7.86 -18.68 9.48
C GLU A 219 -9.00 -17.96 10.20
N GLY A 220 -8.94 -16.62 10.32
CA GLY A 220 -10.01 -15.82 10.88
C GLY A 220 -11.33 -15.98 10.12
N ILE A 221 -11.27 -15.92 8.77
CA ILE A 221 -12.43 -16.17 7.91
C ILE A 221 -13.03 -17.55 8.18
N SER A 222 -12.21 -18.59 8.22
CA SER A 222 -12.63 -19.96 8.51
C SER A 222 -13.28 -20.09 9.89
N GLN A 223 -12.62 -19.57 10.93
CA GLN A 223 -13.08 -19.65 12.32
C GLN A 223 -14.38 -18.90 12.58
N MET A 224 -14.65 -17.81 11.86
CA MET A 224 -15.92 -17.10 11.95
C MET A 224 -17.00 -17.76 11.09
N PHE A 225 -16.66 -18.18 9.87
CA PHE A 225 -17.61 -18.77 8.93
C PHE A 225 -18.15 -20.13 9.40
N GLN A 226 -17.34 -20.95 10.09
CA GLN A 226 -17.76 -22.27 10.58
C GLN A 226 -19.06 -22.24 11.42
N HIS A 227 -19.38 -21.10 12.05
CA HIS A 227 -20.60 -20.92 12.84
C HIS A 227 -21.89 -20.80 12.01
N TRP A 228 -21.74 -20.69 10.68
CA TRP A 228 -22.82 -20.58 9.69
C TRP A 228 -22.97 -21.82 8.80
N GLU A 229 -21.99 -22.73 8.81
CA GLU A 229 -21.98 -23.94 7.95
C GLU A 229 -23.23 -24.79 8.10
N THR A 230 -23.73 -24.99 9.33
CA THR A 230 -24.91 -25.82 9.57
C THR A 230 -26.16 -25.19 8.97
N GLN A 231 -26.29 -23.86 9.08
CA GLN A 231 -27.38 -23.08 8.53
C GLN A 231 -27.30 -23.07 7.00
N LEU A 232 -26.10 -22.89 6.44
CA LEU A 232 -25.88 -22.92 5.00
C LEU A 232 -26.17 -24.31 4.45
N ALA A 233 -25.67 -25.39 5.07
CA ALA A 233 -25.91 -26.75 4.62
C ALA A 233 -27.39 -27.15 4.66
N ALA A 234 -28.17 -26.57 5.58
CA ALA A 234 -29.61 -26.79 5.65
C ALA A 234 -30.38 -26.16 4.48
N VAL A 235 -29.87 -25.07 3.89
CA VAL A 235 -30.50 -24.37 2.75
C VAL A 235 -29.87 -24.72 1.40
N ASN A 236 -28.56 -24.95 1.37
CA ASN A 236 -27.76 -25.31 0.20
C ASN A 236 -26.51 -26.13 0.62
N ALA A 237 -26.67 -27.45 0.70
CA ALA A 237 -25.59 -28.36 1.08
C ALA A 237 -24.42 -28.42 0.09
N THR A 238 -24.66 -28.13 -1.19
CA THR A 238 -23.60 -28.07 -2.21
C THR A 238 -22.71 -26.86 -1.96
N LEU A 239 -23.31 -25.67 -1.83
CA LEU A 239 -22.56 -24.45 -1.55
C LEU A 239 -21.82 -24.49 -0.22
N ALA A 240 -22.40 -25.10 0.82
CA ALA A 240 -21.68 -25.32 2.08
C ALA A 240 -20.40 -26.15 1.90
N ALA A 241 -20.43 -27.17 1.03
CA ALA A 241 -19.25 -27.96 0.72
C ALA A 241 -18.25 -27.17 -0.14
N GLU A 242 -18.72 -26.38 -1.10
CA GLU A 242 -17.88 -25.53 -1.96
C GLU A 242 -17.14 -24.46 -1.13
N VAL A 243 -17.80 -23.81 -0.17
CA VAL A 243 -17.13 -22.84 0.74
C VAL A 243 -16.06 -23.53 1.59
N SER A 244 -16.37 -24.71 2.14
CA SER A 244 -15.40 -25.49 2.93
C SER A 244 -14.19 -25.91 2.10
N GLU A 245 -14.42 -26.39 0.87
CA GLU A 245 -13.35 -26.79 -0.06
C GLU A 245 -12.50 -25.59 -0.49
N GLY A 246 -13.12 -24.45 -0.81
CA GLY A 246 -12.39 -23.22 -1.17
C GLY A 246 -11.50 -22.69 -0.04
N LEU A 247 -11.96 -22.73 1.21
CA LEU A 247 -11.15 -22.37 2.38
C LEU A 247 -9.99 -23.36 2.59
N GLU A 248 -10.23 -24.67 2.47
CA GLU A 248 -9.20 -25.71 2.58
C GLU A 248 -8.15 -25.58 1.47
N ASP A 249 -8.57 -25.33 0.22
CA ASP A 249 -7.69 -25.16 -0.93
C ASP A 249 -6.82 -23.91 -0.80
N ALA A 250 -7.41 -22.78 -0.36
CA ALA A 250 -6.67 -21.56 -0.07
C ALA A 250 -5.62 -21.77 1.03
N ALA A 251 -5.96 -22.50 2.10
CA ALA A 251 -5.03 -22.82 3.18
C ALA A 251 -3.89 -23.73 2.69
N ALA A 252 -4.21 -24.75 1.90
CA ALA A 252 -3.24 -25.69 1.35
C ALA A 252 -2.18 -25.03 0.46
N LEU A 253 -2.49 -23.92 -0.20
CA LEU A 253 -1.51 -23.13 -0.96
C LEU A 253 -0.47 -22.45 -0.06
N MET A 254 -0.87 -22.06 1.15
CA MET A 254 -0.02 -21.38 2.13
C MET A 254 0.66 -22.33 3.11
N GLU A 255 0.13 -23.54 3.35
CA GLU A 255 0.72 -24.54 4.24
C GLU A 255 2.24 -24.76 4.03
N PRO A 256 2.77 -24.87 2.80
CA PRO A 256 4.22 -25.05 2.59
C PRO A 256 5.06 -23.84 3.00
N LEU A 257 4.43 -22.67 3.16
CA LEU A 257 5.04 -21.41 3.57
C LEU A 257 4.98 -21.21 5.10
N VAL A 258 4.30 -22.10 5.84
CA VAL A 258 4.18 -22.05 7.29
C VAL A 258 4.97 -23.19 7.94
N ASN A 259 5.73 -22.88 8.98
CA ASN A 259 6.45 -23.85 9.79
C ASN A 259 6.14 -23.66 11.27
N THR A 260 5.43 -24.63 11.86
CA THR A 260 5.05 -24.61 13.28
C THR A 260 6.14 -25.21 14.16
N THR A 261 6.65 -24.41 15.09
CA THR A 261 7.64 -24.80 16.10
C THR A 261 7.00 -24.86 17.49
N ALA A 262 7.76 -25.28 18.49
CA ALA A 262 7.29 -25.34 19.88
C ALA A 262 7.03 -23.95 20.49
N ASP A 263 7.60 -22.89 19.90
CA ASP A 263 7.52 -21.51 20.36
C ASP A 263 6.60 -20.62 19.50
N GLY A 264 5.96 -21.16 18.46
CA GLY A 264 4.99 -20.47 17.61
C GLY A 264 5.03 -20.94 16.16
N SER A 265 4.22 -20.34 15.29
CA SER A 265 4.38 -20.51 13.83
C SER A 265 5.42 -19.51 13.29
N THR A 266 6.19 -19.95 12.31
CA THR A 266 7.10 -19.11 11.51
C THR A 266 6.65 -19.17 10.06
N TYR A 267 6.89 -18.09 9.31
CA TYR A 267 6.41 -17.96 7.94
C TYR A 267 7.60 -17.70 7.00
N ALA A 268 7.49 -18.18 5.76
CA ALA A 268 8.45 -17.87 4.72
C ALA A 268 8.45 -16.34 4.48
N PRO A 269 9.63 -15.70 4.34
CA PRO A 269 9.67 -14.29 3.99
C PRO A 269 8.97 -14.06 2.65
N TYR A 270 8.13 -13.04 2.55
CA TYR A 270 7.27 -12.82 1.39
C TYR A 270 8.07 -12.62 0.11
N SER A 271 9.21 -11.92 0.19
CA SER A 271 10.19 -11.75 -0.89
C SER A 271 10.67 -13.07 -1.52
N THR A 272 10.59 -14.18 -0.80
CA THR A 272 11.01 -15.51 -1.29
C THR A 272 9.89 -16.31 -1.97
N VAL A 273 8.63 -15.85 -1.89
CA VAL A 273 7.47 -16.54 -2.46
C VAL A 273 7.42 -16.28 -3.97
N PRO A 274 7.45 -17.31 -4.84
CA PRO A 274 7.42 -17.12 -6.29
C PRO A 274 6.11 -16.48 -6.77
N ILE A 275 6.16 -15.61 -7.79
CA ILE A 275 4.98 -14.92 -8.32
C ILE A 275 3.84 -15.86 -8.71
N ALA A 276 4.14 -17.04 -9.26
CA ALA A 276 3.13 -18.04 -9.58
C ALA A 276 2.41 -18.60 -8.34
N THR A 277 3.12 -18.76 -7.22
CA THR A 277 2.50 -19.15 -5.94
C THR A 277 1.67 -18.02 -5.38
N ARG A 278 2.18 -16.79 -5.44
CA ARG A 278 1.43 -15.60 -5.03
C ARG A 278 0.12 -15.49 -5.83
N ALA A 279 0.17 -15.62 -7.16
CA ALA A 279 -0.99 -15.60 -8.04
C ALA A 279 -2.07 -16.62 -7.66
N LEU A 280 -1.67 -17.85 -7.30
CA LEU A 280 -2.60 -18.88 -6.84
C LEU A 280 -3.26 -18.50 -5.52
N ILE A 281 -2.50 -17.94 -4.57
CA ILE A 281 -3.04 -17.46 -3.29
C ILE A 281 -4.06 -16.36 -3.54
N GLN A 282 -3.72 -15.35 -4.32
CA GLN A 282 -4.62 -14.25 -4.69
C GLN A 282 -5.91 -14.73 -5.36
N ALA A 283 -5.80 -15.65 -6.32
CA ALA A 283 -6.97 -16.23 -6.98
C ALA A 283 -7.87 -16.98 -5.99
N ALA A 284 -7.28 -17.73 -5.06
CA ALA A 284 -8.03 -18.44 -4.03
C ALA A 284 -8.75 -17.48 -3.06
N PHE A 285 -8.15 -16.35 -2.70
CA PHE A 285 -8.82 -15.32 -1.89
C PHE A 285 -10.01 -14.68 -2.62
N TYR A 286 -9.88 -14.39 -3.92
CA TYR A 286 -11.01 -13.94 -4.72
C TYR A 286 -12.13 -14.99 -4.83
N GLU A 287 -11.78 -16.27 -4.92
CA GLU A 287 -12.76 -17.36 -4.93
C GLU A 287 -13.47 -17.50 -3.58
N VAL A 288 -12.74 -17.40 -2.47
CA VAL A 288 -13.32 -17.37 -1.11
C VAL A 288 -14.28 -16.19 -0.96
N ALA A 289 -13.90 -14.99 -1.43
CA ALA A 289 -14.78 -13.82 -1.39
C ALA A 289 -16.09 -14.05 -2.18
N ASP A 290 -16.01 -14.61 -3.39
CA ASP A 290 -17.18 -14.94 -4.21
C ASP A 290 -18.08 -15.99 -3.53
N LEU A 291 -17.48 -17.04 -2.95
CA LEU A 291 -18.21 -18.09 -2.23
C LEU A 291 -18.90 -17.57 -0.97
N LEU A 292 -18.26 -16.67 -0.22
CA LEU A 292 -18.87 -16.00 0.94
C LEU A 292 -20.02 -15.08 0.52
N GLN A 293 -19.88 -14.37 -0.60
CA GLN A 293 -20.95 -13.56 -1.19
C GLN A 293 -22.15 -14.42 -1.59
N GLU A 294 -21.93 -15.58 -2.20
CA GLU A 294 -23.00 -16.54 -2.52
C GLU A 294 -23.64 -17.14 -1.26
N ALA A 295 -22.83 -17.44 -0.23
CA ALA A 295 -23.31 -17.95 1.05
C ALA A 295 -24.23 -16.93 1.75
N ALA A 296 -23.86 -15.65 1.76
CA ALA A 296 -24.69 -14.58 2.30
C ALA A 296 -26.07 -14.52 1.60
N VAL A 297 -26.07 -14.59 0.26
CA VAL A 297 -27.30 -14.61 -0.55
C VAL A 297 -28.15 -15.84 -0.25
N ALA A 298 -27.54 -17.04 -0.17
CA ALA A 298 -28.25 -18.27 0.16
C ALA A 298 -28.87 -18.24 1.57
N LEU A 299 -28.20 -17.55 2.50
CA LEU A 299 -28.66 -17.32 3.86
C LEU A 299 -29.61 -16.11 3.99
N ASP A 300 -29.99 -15.42 2.91
CA ASP A 300 -30.87 -14.23 2.98
C ASP A 300 -30.29 -13.14 3.92
N ILE A 301 -28.96 -12.99 3.93
CA ILE A 301 -28.20 -11.94 4.63
C ILE A 301 -27.92 -10.82 3.62
N PRO A 302 -28.48 -9.61 3.80
CA PRO A 302 -28.40 -8.55 2.81
C PRO A 302 -27.07 -7.79 2.87
N VAL A 303 -26.00 -8.42 2.39
CA VAL A 303 -24.70 -7.76 2.19
C VAL A 303 -24.72 -6.88 0.93
N LYS A 304 -23.88 -5.85 0.89
CA LYS A 304 -23.59 -5.11 -0.35
C LYS A 304 -23.13 -6.08 -1.43
N ALA A 305 -23.58 -5.88 -2.68
CA ALA A 305 -23.10 -6.70 -3.78
C ALA A 305 -21.61 -6.40 -4.02
N ALA A 306 -20.79 -7.44 -4.15
CA ALA A 306 -19.43 -7.31 -4.66
C ALA A 306 -19.46 -6.52 -5.99
N ALA A 307 -18.63 -5.50 -6.12
CA ALA A 307 -18.65 -4.53 -7.21
C ALA A 307 -18.18 -5.10 -8.58
N GLY A 308 -18.33 -6.41 -8.81
CA GLY A 308 -17.75 -7.15 -9.93
C GLY A 308 -18.73 -7.68 -10.98
N GLY A 309 -20.01 -7.28 -10.99
CA GLY A 309 -20.94 -7.85 -11.97
C GLY A 309 -22.25 -7.10 -12.19
N GLY A 310 -22.30 -6.21 -13.19
CA GLY A 310 -23.56 -5.78 -13.81
C GLY A 310 -23.60 -4.34 -14.31
N GLU A 311 -23.63 -4.22 -15.64
CA GLU A 311 -24.06 -3.07 -16.48
C GLU A 311 -23.51 -1.68 -16.17
N ALA A 312 -22.63 -1.24 -17.07
CA ALA A 312 -22.28 0.15 -17.30
C ALA A 312 -23.52 1.01 -17.54
N GLU A 313 -23.96 1.73 -16.50
CA GLU A 313 -24.73 2.95 -16.67
C GLU A 313 -24.05 4.09 -15.92
N GLY A 314 -23.59 5.07 -16.70
CA GLY A 314 -23.03 6.32 -16.21
C GLY A 314 -21.53 6.40 -16.47
N GLU A 315 -21.12 7.51 -17.07
CA GLU A 315 -19.74 7.97 -17.18
C GLU A 315 -19.14 8.04 -15.76
N GLY A 316 -18.66 6.91 -15.27
CA GLY A 316 -17.87 6.82 -14.06
C GLY A 316 -16.49 7.30 -14.43
N GLU A 317 -16.25 8.60 -14.22
CA GLU A 317 -14.92 9.06 -13.86
C GLU A 317 -14.35 8.02 -12.90
N ALA A 318 -13.18 7.45 -13.22
CA ALA A 318 -12.37 6.89 -12.17
C ALA A 318 -12.24 8.07 -11.19
N GLU A 319 -13.01 8.04 -10.10
CA GLU A 319 -12.63 8.78 -8.92
C GLU A 319 -11.29 8.16 -8.59
N ALA A 320 -10.24 8.79 -9.10
CA ALA A 320 -8.95 8.77 -8.46
C ALA A 320 -9.27 9.25 -7.06
N GLU A 321 -9.55 8.30 -6.18
CA GLU A 321 -9.30 8.48 -4.77
C GLU A 321 -7.81 8.79 -4.72
N ALA A 322 -7.49 10.07 -4.87
CA ALA A 322 -6.45 10.66 -4.06
C ALA A 322 -6.83 10.23 -2.65
N GLU A 323 -6.15 9.20 -2.14
CA GLU A 323 -6.28 8.71 -0.77
C GLU A 323 -5.88 9.88 0.15
N ALA A 324 -6.82 10.79 0.35
CA ALA A 324 -6.93 11.70 1.46
C ALA A 324 -8.15 11.21 2.24
N GLY A 325 -7.87 10.52 3.35
CA GLY A 325 -8.80 10.16 4.42
C GLY A 325 -10.24 9.86 4.02
N ALA A 326 -10.59 8.57 3.84
CA ALA A 326 -11.98 8.14 3.89
C ALA A 326 -12.53 8.34 5.32
N GLU A 327 -13.25 9.44 5.54
CA GLU A 327 -14.02 9.66 6.75
C GLU A 327 -15.18 8.66 6.83
N ALA A 328 -15.16 7.83 7.87
CA ALA A 328 -16.34 7.10 8.30
C ALA A 328 -17.38 8.12 8.81
N GLU A 329 -18.52 8.24 8.12
CA GLU A 329 -19.65 9.04 8.60
C GLU A 329 -20.15 8.47 9.93
N GLY A 330 -19.78 9.13 11.04
CA GLY A 330 -19.99 8.53 12.35
C GLY A 330 -19.81 9.35 13.61
N GLU A 331 -19.60 10.67 13.62
CA GLU A 331 -19.95 11.52 14.77
C GLU A 331 -19.81 13.00 14.41
N ALA A 332 -20.60 13.87 15.03
CA ALA A 332 -20.50 15.32 14.85
C ALA A 332 -19.19 15.84 15.48
N GLY A 333 -18.09 15.67 14.77
CA GLY A 333 -16.75 16.16 15.09
C GLY A 333 -16.65 17.67 14.92
N ALA A 334 -15.72 18.28 15.65
CA ALA A 334 -15.47 19.71 15.59
C ALA A 334 -15.17 20.14 14.14
N VAL A 335 -15.74 21.27 13.72
CA VAL A 335 -15.38 21.90 12.44
C VAL A 335 -13.88 22.20 12.51
N GLU A 336 -13.06 21.50 11.74
CA GLU A 336 -11.66 21.86 11.59
C GLU A 336 -11.59 23.32 11.13
N GLU A 337 -10.76 24.10 11.81
CA GLU A 337 -10.59 25.51 11.47
C GLU A 337 -9.82 25.55 10.15
N GLU A 338 -10.54 25.74 9.02
CA GLU A 338 -9.93 25.82 7.69
C GLU A 338 -8.73 26.76 7.72
N CYS A 339 -7.55 26.23 7.35
CA CYS A 339 -6.33 27.01 7.30
C CYS A 339 -6.54 28.22 6.36
N THR A 340 -6.25 29.42 6.85
CA THR A 340 -6.32 30.64 6.05
C THR A 340 -4.90 31.04 5.66
N PRO A 341 -4.54 30.98 4.36
CA PRO A 341 -3.16 31.22 3.96
C PRO A 341 -2.75 32.67 4.22
N THR A 342 -1.54 32.87 4.74
CA THR A 342 -0.99 34.19 5.05
C THR A 342 -0.05 34.71 3.97
N ASN A 343 0.45 33.85 3.09
CA ASN A 343 1.18 34.22 1.89
C ASN A 343 0.35 33.97 0.61
N THR A 344 0.78 34.57 -0.48
CA THR A 344 0.25 34.30 -1.82
C THR A 344 1.38 33.70 -2.65
N PRO A 345 1.21 32.48 -3.19
CA PRO A 345 2.24 31.86 -4.01
C PRO A 345 2.62 32.70 -5.23
N THR A 346 3.91 32.68 -5.57
CA THR A 346 4.46 33.25 -6.79
C THR A 346 3.98 32.40 -7.97
N GLU A 347 3.24 33.01 -8.88
CA GLU A 347 2.71 32.34 -10.05
C GLU A 347 3.81 32.17 -11.12
N TYR A 348 4.21 30.92 -11.39
CA TYR A 348 4.97 30.55 -12.58
C TYR A 348 4.07 29.66 -13.44
N LEU A 349 3.71 30.16 -14.62
CA LEU A 349 2.85 29.47 -15.56
C LEU A 349 3.65 28.65 -16.55
N ALA A 350 2.97 27.79 -17.31
CA ALA A 350 3.61 26.88 -18.25
C ALA A 350 4.51 27.59 -19.29
N ASP A 351 4.30 28.87 -19.60
CA ASP A 351 5.09 29.66 -20.56
C ASP A 351 6.33 30.36 -19.96
N THR A 352 6.57 30.23 -18.65
CA THR A 352 7.80 30.70 -18.01
C THR A 352 9.01 29.84 -18.38
N PRO A 353 10.23 30.40 -18.45
CA PRO A 353 11.44 29.63 -18.77
C PRO A 353 11.66 28.43 -17.85
N GLU A 354 11.36 28.58 -16.57
CA GLU A 354 11.51 27.55 -15.55
C GLU A 354 10.56 26.37 -15.82
N MET A 355 9.27 26.64 -16.03
CA MET A 355 8.30 25.59 -16.36
C MET A 355 8.57 24.96 -17.75
N GLN A 356 8.95 25.76 -18.75
CA GLN A 356 9.29 25.23 -20.07
C GLN A 356 10.49 24.29 -20.02
N GLY A 357 11.48 24.52 -19.14
CA GLY A 357 12.63 23.63 -18.98
C GLY A 357 12.23 22.18 -18.66
N GLY A 358 11.33 22.00 -17.68
CA GLY A 358 10.81 20.70 -17.30
C GLY A 358 9.82 20.10 -18.30
N LEU A 359 8.91 20.91 -18.84
CA LEU A 359 7.94 20.45 -19.85
C LEU A 359 8.61 20.04 -21.17
N ASP A 360 9.62 20.78 -21.64
CA ASP A 360 10.35 20.43 -22.86
C ASP A 360 11.13 19.13 -22.71
N TYR A 361 11.61 18.81 -21.49
CA TYR A 361 12.22 17.52 -21.20
C TYR A 361 11.23 16.37 -21.41
N PHE A 362 10.05 16.44 -20.80
CA PHE A 362 9.01 15.41 -20.98
C PHE A 362 8.51 15.33 -22.42
N ARG A 363 8.29 16.47 -23.09
CA ARG A 363 7.93 16.49 -24.52
C ARG A 363 8.97 15.81 -25.39
N ALA A 364 10.26 15.94 -25.07
CA ALA A 364 11.34 15.28 -25.79
C ALA A 364 11.39 13.76 -25.54
N LEU A 365 10.94 13.27 -24.38
CA LEU A 365 10.87 11.85 -24.06
C LEU A 365 9.68 11.15 -24.74
N MET A 366 8.53 11.82 -24.88
CA MET A 366 7.30 11.19 -25.37
C MET A 366 7.43 10.41 -26.70
N PRO A 367 8.18 10.87 -27.73
CA PRO A 367 8.37 10.07 -28.94
C PRO A 367 9.04 8.71 -28.70
N TYR A 368 9.93 8.61 -27.71
CA TYR A 368 10.56 7.34 -27.34
C TYR A 368 9.60 6.44 -26.56
N GLN A 369 8.78 7.03 -25.69
CA GLN A 369 7.73 6.31 -24.95
C GLN A 369 6.71 5.67 -25.89
N ILE A 370 6.23 6.43 -26.87
CA ILE A 370 5.28 5.93 -27.88
C ILE A 370 5.93 4.83 -28.72
N ALA A 371 7.17 5.02 -29.18
CA ALA A 371 7.88 4.00 -29.96
C ALA A 371 8.13 2.70 -29.17
N ALA A 372 8.41 2.80 -27.87
CA ALA A 372 8.53 1.64 -26.98
C ALA A 372 7.17 0.92 -26.83
N SER A 373 6.08 1.67 -26.65
CA SER A 373 4.72 1.12 -26.60
C SER A 373 4.32 0.42 -27.90
N GLU A 374 4.66 1.00 -29.06
CA GLU A 374 4.43 0.36 -30.37
C GLU A 374 5.21 -0.95 -30.53
N ALA A 375 6.45 -1.01 -30.02
CA ALA A 375 7.25 -2.22 -30.03
C ALA A 375 6.67 -3.29 -29.09
N PHE A 376 6.15 -2.88 -27.94
CA PHE A 376 5.44 -3.75 -27.01
C PHE A 376 4.20 -4.39 -27.66
N THR A 377 3.31 -3.58 -28.25
CA THR A 377 2.12 -4.09 -28.95
C THR A 377 2.48 -5.06 -30.08
N GLN A 378 3.55 -4.77 -30.84
CA GLN A 378 4.05 -5.68 -31.89
C GLN A 378 4.53 -7.02 -31.32
N ALA A 379 5.19 -7.03 -30.16
CA ALA A 379 5.63 -8.26 -29.51
C ALA A 379 4.43 -9.10 -29.01
N VAL A 380 3.41 -8.44 -28.46
CA VAL A 380 2.13 -9.09 -28.08
C VAL A 380 1.45 -9.68 -29.32
N GLU A 381 1.32 -8.92 -30.41
CA GLU A 381 0.73 -9.40 -31.67
C GLU A 381 1.50 -10.58 -32.28
N ALA A 382 2.83 -10.60 -32.12
CA ALA A 382 3.68 -11.70 -32.55
C ALA A 382 3.57 -12.96 -31.67
N GLY A 383 2.98 -12.85 -30.47
CA GLY A 383 2.89 -13.92 -29.49
C GLY A 383 4.25 -14.32 -28.89
N ASP A 384 5.21 -13.39 -28.84
CA ASP A 384 6.54 -13.61 -28.26
C ASP A 384 6.61 -13.02 -26.84
N LEU A 385 6.39 -13.87 -25.83
CA LEU A 385 6.32 -13.45 -24.43
C LEU A 385 7.62 -12.80 -23.94
N ALA A 386 8.78 -13.39 -24.26
CA ALA A 386 10.05 -12.85 -23.83
C ALA A 386 10.33 -11.47 -24.48
N ALA A 387 9.96 -11.30 -25.75
CA ALA A 387 10.06 -9.99 -26.40
C ALA A 387 9.06 -8.98 -25.81
N ALA A 388 7.85 -9.43 -25.44
CA ALA A 388 6.83 -8.57 -24.86
C ALA A 388 7.20 -8.12 -23.44
N GLU A 389 7.74 -9.01 -22.59
CA GLU A 389 8.25 -8.67 -21.25
C GLU A 389 9.40 -7.64 -21.34
N ALA A 390 10.36 -7.86 -22.24
CA ALA A 390 11.47 -6.92 -22.46
C ALA A 390 10.98 -5.57 -22.99
N ALA A 391 9.98 -5.57 -23.88
CA ALA A 391 9.39 -4.35 -24.41
C ALA A 391 8.57 -3.61 -23.34
N TYR A 392 7.81 -4.31 -22.48
CA TYR A 392 7.11 -3.74 -21.33
C TYR A 392 8.07 -2.98 -20.42
N GLN A 393 9.18 -3.62 -20.03
CA GLN A 393 10.22 -2.97 -19.23
C GLN A 393 10.73 -1.68 -19.91
N ALA A 394 10.81 -1.65 -21.24
CA ALA A 394 11.24 -0.47 -21.98
C ALA A 394 10.19 0.63 -22.07
N THR A 395 8.90 0.34 -21.84
CA THR A 395 7.83 1.35 -21.85
C THR A 395 7.62 2.02 -20.48
N ARG A 396 8.14 1.47 -19.39
CA ARG A 396 7.90 2.03 -18.05
C ARG A 396 8.67 3.32 -17.74
N PRO A 397 9.99 3.43 -18.02
CA PRO A 397 10.83 4.50 -17.48
C PRO A 397 10.35 5.93 -17.72
N ILE A 398 9.75 6.23 -18.88
CA ILE A 398 9.40 7.61 -19.22
C ILE A 398 8.10 8.04 -18.55
N TYR A 399 7.09 7.17 -18.48
CA TYR A 399 5.86 7.52 -17.78
C TYR A 399 6.12 7.80 -16.30
N GLU A 400 6.95 6.97 -15.66
CA GLU A 400 7.39 7.14 -14.26
C GLU A 400 8.11 8.47 -13.98
N GLN A 401 8.76 9.04 -15.01
CA GLN A 401 9.30 10.40 -14.90
C GLN A 401 8.19 11.46 -15.01
N VAL A 402 7.21 11.24 -15.90
CA VAL A 402 6.09 12.16 -16.15
C VAL A 402 5.05 12.15 -15.01
N GLU A 403 4.97 11.06 -14.24
CA GLU A 403 4.04 10.84 -13.12
C GLU A 403 4.02 12.01 -12.12
N VAL A 404 5.12 12.75 -11.97
CA VAL A 404 5.17 13.98 -11.15
C VAL A 404 4.13 15.05 -11.52
N LEU A 405 3.54 14.97 -12.72
CA LEU A 405 2.47 15.86 -13.18
C LEU A 405 1.09 15.17 -13.22
N ALA A 406 0.95 13.92 -12.77
CA ALA A 406 -0.25 13.09 -12.86
C ALA A 406 -1.51 13.78 -12.33
N ALA A 407 -1.41 14.53 -11.23
CA ALA A 407 -2.51 15.30 -10.66
C ALA A 407 -3.09 16.36 -11.63
N SER A 408 -2.36 16.75 -12.67
CA SER A 408 -2.85 17.65 -13.73
C SER A 408 -3.73 16.94 -14.76
N PHE A 409 -3.72 15.61 -14.79
CA PHE A 409 -4.45 14.77 -15.74
C PHE A 409 -4.89 13.44 -15.09
N PRO A 410 -5.64 13.46 -13.97
CA PRO A 410 -5.91 12.28 -13.14
C PRO A 410 -6.61 11.15 -13.89
N SER A 411 -7.47 11.44 -14.86
CA SER A 411 -8.11 10.39 -15.67
C SER A 411 -7.12 9.69 -16.62
N LEU A 412 -6.15 10.42 -17.18
CA LEU A 412 -5.11 9.80 -18.02
C LEU A 412 -4.14 8.98 -17.19
N ASP A 413 -3.83 9.45 -15.98
CA ASP A 413 -3.03 8.70 -15.03
C ASP A 413 -3.72 7.41 -14.62
N ALA A 414 -5.00 7.46 -14.25
CA ALA A 414 -5.77 6.26 -13.93
C ALA A 414 -5.87 5.27 -15.10
N ASP A 415 -6.02 5.76 -16.34
CA ASP A 415 -6.07 4.90 -17.53
C ASP A 415 -4.70 4.28 -17.91
N LEU A 416 -3.59 4.87 -17.46
CA LEU A 416 -2.23 4.37 -17.72
C LEU A 416 -1.70 3.51 -16.58
N ASP A 417 -1.88 3.93 -15.33
CA ASP A 417 -1.09 3.46 -14.18
C ASP A 417 -1.95 3.16 -12.94
N ALA A 418 -3.28 3.09 -13.04
CA ALA A 418 -4.06 2.61 -11.89
C ALA A 418 -3.73 1.15 -11.56
N ARG A 419 -3.61 0.86 -10.27
CA ARG A 419 -3.41 -0.48 -9.73
C ARG A 419 -4.77 -1.12 -9.42
N GLU A 420 -4.82 -2.44 -9.29
CA GLU A 420 -6.09 -3.15 -9.13
C GLU A 420 -6.89 -2.70 -7.90
N TYR A 421 -6.22 -2.31 -6.80
CA TYR A 421 -6.91 -1.88 -5.59
C TYR A 421 -7.69 -0.57 -5.76
N SER A 422 -7.35 0.24 -6.77
CA SER A 422 -8.09 1.45 -7.15
C SER A 422 -9.49 1.15 -7.69
N PHE A 423 -9.80 -0.12 -7.95
CA PHE A 423 -11.10 -0.55 -8.45
C PHE A 423 -11.82 -1.42 -7.41
N PRO A 424 -13.10 -1.18 -7.12
CA PRO A 424 -13.88 -2.03 -6.21
C PRO A 424 -13.89 -3.52 -6.61
N GLY A 425 -13.90 -3.81 -7.92
CA GLY A 425 -13.81 -5.18 -8.45
C GLY A 425 -12.39 -5.77 -8.49
N GLY A 426 -11.40 -5.05 -7.99
CA GLY A 426 -9.99 -5.44 -8.07
C GLY A 426 -9.58 -5.71 -9.51
N GLU A 427 -8.81 -6.79 -9.72
CA GLU A 427 -8.36 -7.19 -11.04
C GLU A 427 -9.48 -7.67 -11.98
N LYS A 428 -10.66 -8.02 -11.42
CA LYS A 428 -11.84 -8.43 -12.19
C LYS A 428 -12.60 -7.22 -12.75
N SER A 429 -12.21 -5.99 -12.37
CA SER A 429 -12.82 -4.77 -12.85
C SER A 429 -12.64 -4.60 -14.36
N ALA A 430 -13.73 -4.34 -15.08
CA ALA A 430 -13.68 -3.98 -16.50
C ALA A 430 -12.98 -2.63 -16.75
N ASN A 431 -12.84 -1.81 -15.71
CA ASN A 431 -12.13 -0.54 -15.79
C ASN A 431 -10.63 -0.66 -15.55
N PHE A 432 -10.16 -1.77 -14.96
CA PHE A 432 -8.74 -2.01 -14.75
C PHE A 432 -8.04 -2.25 -16.10
N ARG A 433 -7.17 -1.30 -16.47
CA ARG A 433 -6.47 -1.21 -17.75
C ARG A 433 -5.10 -0.56 -17.51
N GLY A 434 -4.36 -0.30 -18.59
CA GLY A 434 -3.06 0.35 -18.49
C GLY A 434 -1.92 -0.64 -18.24
N PHE A 435 -0.79 -0.11 -17.75
CA PHE A 435 0.45 -0.83 -17.56
C PHE A 435 0.31 -1.97 -16.56
N HIS A 436 -0.26 -1.77 -15.37
CA HIS A 436 -0.38 -2.85 -14.37
C HIS A 436 -1.35 -3.97 -14.79
N ARG A 437 -2.37 -3.66 -15.61
CA ARG A 437 -3.21 -4.71 -16.22
C ARG A 437 -2.38 -5.57 -17.18
N LEU A 438 -1.56 -4.94 -18.00
CA LEU A 438 -0.64 -5.62 -18.92
C LEU A 438 0.45 -6.40 -18.18
N GLU A 439 1.01 -5.81 -17.12
CA GLU A 439 1.99 -6.42 -16.24
C GLU A 439 1.51 -7.79 -15.73
N ARG A 440 0.29 -7.83 -15.16
CA ARG A 440 -0.31 -9.08 -14.68
C ARG A 440 -0.51 -10.09 -15.81
N LEU A 441 -1.09 -9.64 -16.94
CA LEU A 441 -1.31 -10.53 -18.09
C LEU A 441 0.00 -11.15 -18.58
N LEU A 442 1.11 -10.41 -18.58
CA LEU A 442 2.40 -10.90 -19.05
C LEU A 442 3.14 -11.74 -18.00
N PHE A 443 3.51 -11.12 -16.89
CA PHE A 443 4.49 -11.68 -15.95
C PHE A 443 3.86 -12.73 -15.03
N ARG A 444 2.55 -12.63 -14.77
CA ARG A 444 1.82 -13.59 -13.96
C ARG A 444 1.12 -14.66 -14.80
N ASP A 445 0.40 -14.24 -15.84
CA ASP A 445 -0.49 -15.14 -16.60
C ASP A 445 0.14 -15.70 -17.89
N GLY A 446 1.18 -15.05 -18.41
CA GLY A 446 1.78 -15.40 -19.71
C GLY A 446 0.82 -15.26 -20.89
N ASP A 447 -0.20 -14.39 -20.76
CA ASP A 447 -1.25 -14.18 -21.74
C ASP A 447 -0.92 -13.04 -22.73
N LEU A 448 -0.89 -13.39 -24.01
CA LEU A 448 -0.71 -12.48 -25.14
C LEU A 448 -1.92 -12.51 -26.09
N GLY A 449 -3.08 -12.89 -25.56
CA GLY A 449 -4.32 -13.04 -26.31
C GLY A 449 -4.87 -11.74 -26.87
N ALA A 450 -6.05 -11.83 -27.49
CA ALA A 450 -6.73 -10.68 -28.08
C ALA A 450 -7.07 -9.59 -27.05
N GLU A 451 -7.28 -9.96 -25.79
CA GLU A 451 -7.51 -9.03 -24.70
C GLU A 451 -6.24 -8.24 -24.35
N THR A 452 -5.10 -8.93 -24.12
CA THR A 452 -3.80 -8.28 -23.91
C THR A 452 -3.45 -7.33 -25.05
N LEU A 453 -3.68 -7.74 -26.30
CA LEU A 453 -3.44 -6.90 -27.47
C LEU A 453 -4.33 -5.64 -27.47
N ALA A 454 -5.59 -5.77 -27.08
CA ALA A 454 -6.50 -4.62 -26.99
C ALA A 454 -6.06 -3.62 -25.90
N TYR A 455 -5.58 -4.10 -24.75
CA TYR A 455 -5.04 -3.23 -23.70
C TYR A 455 -3.75 -2.53 -24.14
N ALA A 456 -2.85 -3.23 -24.84
CA ALA A 456 -1.61 -2.64 -25.36
C ALA A 456 -1.90 -1.49 -26.34
N GLN A 457 -2.86 -1.67 -27.26
CA GLN A 457 -3.35 -0.61 -28.16
C GLN A 457 -4.05 0.53 -27.42
N GLY A 458 -4.72 0.21 -26.31
CA GLY A 458 -5.31 1.21 -25.41
C GLY A 458 -4.25 2.14 -24.82
N VAL A 459 -3.16 1.57 -24.29
CA VAL A 459 -2.02 2.33 -23.76
C VAL A 459 -1.41 3.26 -24.81
N GLU A 460 -1.19 2.79 -26.04
CA GLU A 460 -0.71 3.65 -27.14
C GLU A 460 -1.61 4.88 -27.36
N THR A 461 -2.93 4.65 -27.37
CA THR A 461 -3.92 5.72 -27.55
C THR A 461 -3.89 6.72 -26.39
N THR A 462 -3.73 6.23 -25.16
CA THR A 462 -3.64 7.09 -23.98
C THR A 462 -2.32 7.87 -23.97
N LEU A 463 -1.21 7.28 -24.43
CA LEU A 463 0.09 7.96 -24.58
C LEU A 463 0.06 9.07 -25.65
N ASP A 464 -0.64 8.86 -26.78
CA ASP A 464 -0.89 9.92 -27.77
C ASP A 464 -1.66 11.09 -27.14
N THR A 465 -2.64 10.78 -26.29
CA THR A 465 -3.42 11.79 -25.57
C THR A 465 -2.56 12.52 -24.53
N LEU A 466 -1.72 11.81 -23.78
CA LEU A 466 -0.76 12.39 -22.85
C LEU A 466 0.23 13.33 -23.58
N GLN A 467 0.75 12.91 -24.72
CA GLN A 467 1.62 13.77 -25.54
C GLN A 467 0.88 15.06 -25.98
N ALA A 468 -0.39 14.97 -26.35
CA ALA A 468 -1.20 16.15 -26.67
C ALA A 468 -1.41 17.04 -25.44
N THR A 469 -1.66 16.46 -24.25
CA THR A 469 -1.80 17.17 -22.98
C THR A 469 -0.52 17.94 -22.59
N LEU A 470 0.64 17.31 -22.67
CA LEU A 470 1.94 17.96 -22.43
C LEU A 470 2.24 19.10 -23.42
N ASN A 471 1.66 19.03 -24.62
CA ASN A 471 1.73 20.07 -25.65
C ASN A 471 0.63 21.14 -25.53
N SER A 472 -0.19 21.10 -24.47
CA SER A 472 -1.23 22.10 -24.22
C SER A 472 -0.63 23.51 -24.23
N THR A 473 -1.31 24.41 -24.95
CA THR A 473 -0.93 25.83 -24.98
C THR A 473 -1.67 26.65 -23.92
N ASN A 474 -2.46 26.01 -23.05
CA ASN A 474 -3.10 26.69 -21.93
C ASN A 474 -2.05 26.89 -20.82
N PRO A 475 -1.59 28.13 -20.55
CA PRO A 475 -0.53 28.37 -19.59
C PRO A 475 -0.93 28.04 -18.15
N GLN A 476 -2.23 27.95 -17.86
CA GLN A 476 -2.77 27.60 -16.55
C GLN A 476 -2.91 26.09 -16.33
N PHE A 477 -2.61 25.27 -17.36
CA PHE A 477 -2.72 23.81 -17.22
C PHE A 477 -1.61 23.24 -16.35
N PHE A 478 -0.40 23.79 -16.49
CA PHE A 478 0.74 23.46 -15.64
C PHE A 478 1.22 24.73 -14.93
N THR A 479 1.26 24.69 -13.60
CA THR A 479 1.75 25.78 -12.77
C THR A 479 2.88 25.27 -11.87
N ALA A 480 3.77 26.14 -11.40
CA ALA A 480 4.78 25.71 -10.42
C ALA A 480 4.16 25.22 -9.11
N ALA A 481 3.04 25.80 -8.65
CA ALA A 481 2.37 25.32 -7.45
C ALA A 481 1.93 23.86 -7.60
N SER A 482 1.15 23.56 -8.65
CA SER A 482 0.69 22.19 -8.92
C SER A 482 1.83 21.22 -9.22
N ALA A 483 2.89 21.68 -9.91
CA ALA A 483 4.05 20.85 -10.18
C ALA A 483 4.79 20.51 -8.89
N PHE A 484 5.15 21.50 -8.06
CA PHE A 484 5.87 21.25 -6.80
C PHE A 484 5.05 20.41 -5.81
N ASP A 485 3.73 20.59 -5.74
CA ASP A 485 2.86 19.70 -4.98
C ASP A 485 2.99 18.24 -5.47
N GLY A 486 2.95 18.02 -6.79
CA GLY A 486 3.17 16.70 -7.39
C GLY A 486 4.56 16.12 -7.10
N LEU A 487 5.62 16.94 -7.16
CA LEU A 487 6.98 16.51 -6.81
C LEU A 487 7.09 16.05 -5.35
N MET A 488 6.45 16.76 -4.43
CA MET A 488 6.49 16.46 -2.99
C MET A 488 5.58 15.28 -2.63
N SER A 489 4.42 15.16 -3.29
CA SER A 489 3.55 13.98 -3.18
C SER A 489 4.28 12.73 -3.64
N LEU A 490 4.84 12.74 -4.84
CA LEU A 490 5.54 11.58 -5.37
C LEU A 490 6.77 11.20 -4.54
N ALA A 491 7.55 12.18 -4.08
CA ALA A 491 8.68 11.92 -3.19
C ALA A 491 8.24 11.27 -1.86
N SER A 492 7.02 11.56 -1.40
CA SER A 492 6.42 10.97 -0.19
C SER A 492 5.88 9.56 -0.47
N GLU A 493 5.16 9.38 -1.58
CA GLU A 493 4.64 8.08 -2.01
C GLU A 493 5.75 7.05 -2.23
N VAL A 494 6.88 7.44 -2.84
CA VAL A 494 8.01 6.53 -3.05
C VAL A 494 8.47 5.89 -1.74
N VAL A 495 8.46 6.65 -0.64
CA VAL A 495 9.02 6.21 0.64
C VAL A 495 8.00 5.63 1.61
N SER A 496 6.72 6.03 1.51
CA SER A 496 5.67 5.54 2.41
C SER A 496 4.84 4.41 1.82
N LYS A 497 4.75 4.33 0.49
CA LYS A 497 3.84 3.43 -0.22
C LYS A 497 4.60 2.53 -1.18
N LYS A 498 5.22 3.10 -2.21
CA LYS A 498 5.84 2.31 -3.29
C LYS A 498 6.97 1.40 -2.79
N VAL A 499 7.64 1.73 -1.68
CA VAL A 499 8.68 0.89 -1.04
C VAL A 499 8.21 -0.53 -0.69
N SER A 500 6.91 -0.79 -0.56
CA SER A 500 6.41 -2.16 -0.37
C SER A 500 6.38 -2.98 -1.66
N SER A 501 6.70 -2.40 -2.82
CA SER A 501 6.65 -2.98 -4.18
C SER A 501 5.31 -2.84 -4.91
N GLU A 502 4.41 -1.98 -4.45
CA GLU A 502 3.03 -1.88 -5.01
C GLU A 502 2.99 -1.58 -6.50
N GLU A 503 3.92 -0.77 -6.99
CA GLU A 503 3.90 -0.28 -8.37
C GLU A 503 4.15 -1.38 -9.41
N GLU A 504 5.00 -2.37 -9.10
CA GLU A 504 5.39 -3.42 -10.07
C GLU A 504 5.34 -4.78 -9.37
N THR A 505 4.14 -5.12 -8.90
CA THR A 505 3.85 -6.26 -8.02
C THR A 505 4.12 -7.61 -8.70
N SER A 506 4.02 -7.69 -10.04
CA SER A 506 4.17 -8.94 -10.81
C SER A 506 5.48 -9.03 -11.59
N SER A 507 6.06 -7.91 -12.02
CA SER A 507 7.26 -7.86 -12.85
C SER A 507 8.56 -7.76 -12.04
N ASP A 508 8.48 -7.42 -10.76
CA ASP A 508 9.62 -7.20 -9.86
C ASP A 508 10.48 -5.98 -10.26
N LEU A 509 9.93 -5.04 -11.05
CA LEU A 509 10.64 -3.89 -11.63
C LEU A 509 10.64 -2.62 -10.75
N SER A 510 10.21 -2.65 -9.49
CA SER A 510 10.03 -1.43 -8.67
C SER A 510 11.30 -0.58 -8.52
N GLN A 511 12.50 -1.17 -8.63
CA GLN A 511 13.74 -0.39 -8.62
C GLN A 511 13.90 0.52 -9.87
N LEU A 512 13.41 0.08 -11.04
CA LEU A 512 13.33 0.89 -12.25
C LEU A 512 12.41 2.09 -12.02
N ILE A 513 11.27 1.85 -11.40
CA ILE A 513 10.26 2.87 -11.06
C ILE A 513 10.90 3.96 -10.20
N TYR A 514 11.52 3.58 -9.07
CA TYR A 514 12.09 4.57 -8.15
C TYR A 514 13.17 5.44 -8.79
N TYR A 515 14.04 4.85 -9.61
CA TYR A 515 15.06 5.61 -10.33
C TYR A 515 14.42 6.69 -11.22
N ASN A 516 13.37 6.31 -11.93
CA ASN A 516 12.68 7.18 -12.86
C ASN A 516 11.79 8.21 -12.14
N ASN A 517 11.14 7.87 -11.02
CA ASN A 517 10.46 8.87 -10.18
C ASN A 517 11.44 9.92 -9.67
N TRP A 518 12.60 9.51 -9.12
CA TRP A 518 13.62 10.48 -8.67
C TRP A 518 14.10 11.39 -9.79
N LYS A 519 14.24 10.83 -11.00
CA LYS A 519 14.65 11.60 -12.18
C LYS A 519 13.57 12.55 -12.67
N GLY A 520 12.31 12.12 -12.67
CA GLY A 520 11.14 12.96 -12.94
C GLY A 520 11.09 14.13 -11.98
N ILE A 521 11.19 13.85 -10.67
CA ILE A 521 11.20 14.85 -9.60
C ILE A 521 12.33 15.87 -9.83
N TYR A 522 13.54 15.37 -10.09
CA TYR A 522 14.73 16.18 -10.37
C TYR A 522 14.54 17.09 -11.59
N SER A 523 13.98 16.54 -12.68
CA SER A 523 13.84 17.27 -13.95
C SER A 523 12.95 18.50 -13.88
N GLN A 524 11.94 18.50 -13.01
CA GLN A 524 10.98 19.61 -12.91
C GLN A 524 11.45 20.70 -11.93
N ALA A 525 12.24 20.34 -10.91
CA ALA A 525 12.75 21.31 -9.93
C ALA A 525 14.00 22.06 -10.42
N ILE A 526 14.92 21.40 -11.13
CA ILE A 526 16.22 21.98 -11.52
C ILE A 526 16.14 23.25 -12.38
N PRO A 527 15.17 23.43 -13.29
CA PRO A 527 15.02 24.70 -14.02
C PRO A 527 14.89 25.94 -13.12
N PHE A 528 14.43 25.78 -11.87
CA PHE A 528 14.25 26.87 -10.91
C PHE A 528 15.53 27.24 -10.14
N CYS A 529 16.63 26.50 -10.28
CA CYS A 529 17.83 26.65 -9.44
C CYS A 529 18.43 28.06 -9.43
N SER A 530 18.32 28.79 -10.55
CA SER A 530 18.85 30.16 -10.62
C SER A 530 18.14 31.15 -9.69
N LEU A 531 16.93 30.81 -9.23
CA LEU A 531 16.08 31.63 -8.36
C LEU A 531 16.35 31.38 -6.87
N ALA A 532 16.78 30.16 -6.48
CA ALA A 532 17.15 29.80 -5.11
C ALA A 532 18.27 28.74 -5.09
N GLN A 533 19.49 29.18 -5.39
CA GLN A 533 20.65 28.29 -5.62
C GLN A 533 21.02 27.45 -4.39
N THR A 534 20.96 28.02 -3.19
CA THR A 534 21.38 27.33 -1.96
C THR A 534 20.49 26.12 -1.69
N GLU A 535 19.17 26.31 -1.81
CA GLU A 535 18.16 25.29 -1.60
C GLU A 535 18.20 24.26 -2.73
N CYS A 536 18.38 24.69 -3.98
CA CYS A 536 18.61 23.77 -5.11
C CYS A 536 19.86 22.90 -4.91
N ASP A 537 20.98 23.46 -4.45
CA ASP A 537 22.21 22.67 -4.21
C ASP A 537 21.99 21.59 -3.14
N ALA A 538 21.23 21.92 -2.08
CA ALA A 538 20.87 20.97 -1.04
C ALA A 538 19.94 19.87 -1.57
N TYR A 539 18.93 20.25 -2.34
CA TYR A 539 18.02 19.35 -3.03
C TYR A 539 18.74 18.39 -3.97
N ALA A 540 19.61 18.92 -4.85
CA ALA A 540 20.36 18.10 -5.79
C ALA A 540 21.28 17.09 -5.09
N ALA A 541 21.91 17.50 -3.98
CA ALA A 541 22.72 16.59 -3.16
C ALA A 541 21.86 15.48 -2.52
N ALA A 542 20.65 15.80 -2.05
CA ALA A 542 19.72 14.82 -1.50
C ALA A 542 19.24 13.83 -2.55
N THR A 543 18.86 14.30 -3.76
CA THR A 543 18.41 13.43 -4.86
C THR A 543 19.53 12.49 -5.30
N LYS A 544 20.75 12.99 -5.43
CA LYS A 544 21.90 12.13 -5.73
C LYS A 544 22.09 11.05 -4.66
N ALA A 545 21.98 11.39 -3.38
CA ALA A 545 22.09 10.42 -2.31
C ALA A 545 20.98 9.36 -2.33
N ALA A 546 19.75 9.73 -2.74
CA ALA A 546 18.64 8.80 -2.91
C ALA A 546 18.86 7.84 -4.09
N VAL A 547 19.34 8.35 -5.23
CA VAL A 547 19.70 7.51 -6.38
C VAL A 547 20.87 6.58 -6.04
N ASP A 548 21.88 7.05 -5.31
CA ASP A 548 23.02 6.23 -4.89
C ASP A 548 22.59 5.08 -3.96
N CYS A 549 21.44 5.18 -3.25
CA CYS A 549 20.88 4.07 -2.47
C CYS A 549 20.33 2.92 -3.32
N LEU A 550 19.94 3.17 -4.57
CA LEU A 550 19.37 2.12 -5.41
C LEU A 550 20.41 1.08 -5.85
N ASP A 551 21.72 1.40 -5.77
CA ASP A 551 22.79 0.47 -6.16
C ASP A 551 22.62 -0.05 -7.61
N ILE A 552 22.28 0.89 -8.51
CA ILE A 552 22.12 0.67 -9.96
C ILE A 552 23.39 1.15 -10.68
N GLU A 553 24.06 0.23 -11.39
CA GLU A 553 25.01 0.51 -12.45
C GLU A 553 24.28 0.91 -13.75
N THR A 554 24.34 2.20 -14.07
CA THR A 554 23.85 2.74 -15.34
C THR A 554 24.89 3.67 -15.99
N THR A 555 24.82 3.81 -17.32
CA THR A 555 25.62 4.78 -18.07
C THR A 555 25.01 6.18 -18.06
N ASP A 556 23.74 6.27 -17.66
CA ASP A 556 23.03 7.51 -17.46
C ASP A 556 23.33 8.09 -16.06
N VAL A 557 23.16 9.40 -15.89
CA VAL A 557 23.30 10.07 -14.61
C VAL A 557 22.04 10.89 -14.34
N VAL A 558 21.66 11.00 -13.06
CA VAL A 558 20.45 11.73 -12.65
C VAL A 558 20.46 13.19 -13.12
N ASP A 559 21.64 13.78 -13.30
CA ASP A 559 21.81 15.17 -13.78
C ASP A 559 21.41 15.38 -15.26
N ASN A 560 21.24 14.30 -16.04
CA ASN A 560 20.88 14.38 -17.47
C ASN A 560 19.38 14.65 -17.69
N VAL A 561 18.86 15.79 -17.22
CA VAL A 561 17.40 16.09 -17.21
C VAL A 561 16.98 17.29 -18.03
N GLY A 562 17.69 17.59 -19.11
CA GLY A 562 17.31 18.65 -20.06
C GLY A 562 16.82 18.08 -21.39
N ALA A 563 15.91 18.78 -22.07
CA ALA A 563 15.44 18.39 -23.41
C ALA A 563 16.58 18.14 -24.42
N SER A 564 17.69 18.88 -24.31
CA SER A 564 18.87 18.70 -25.16
C SER A 564 19.70 17.46 -24.84
N ALA A 565 19.52 16.86 -23.66
CA ALA A 565 20.16 15.60 -23.28
C ALA A 565 19.43 14.39 -23.87
N VAL A 566 18.14 14.52 -24.19
CA VAL A 566 17.30 13.43 -24.70
C VAL A 566 17.74 13.05 -26.12
N ASN A 567 18.31 11.85 -26.24
CA ASN A 567 18.73 11.21 -27.48
C ASN A 567 18.77 9.69 -27.29
N GLN A 568 19.06 8.93 -28.34
CA GLN A 568 19.09 7.47 -28.24
C GLN A 568 20.07 6.96 -27.17
N THR A 569 21.27 7.53 -27.02
CA THR A 569 22.24 7.12 -25.98
C THR A 569 21.70 7.35 -24.57
N PHE A 570 20.94 8.42 -24.36
CA PHE A 570 20.25 8.65 -23.10
C PHE A 570 19.22 7.55 -22.83
N ILE A 571 18.42 7.20 -23.85
CA ILE A 571 17.39 6.15 -23.73
C ILE A 571 18.05 4.79 -23.50
N ASP A 572 19.11 4.47 -24.23
CA ASP A 572 19.90 3.24 -24.05
C ASP A 572 20.42 3.17 -22.60
N GLY A 573 20.86 4.27 -22.01
CA GLY A 573 21.31 4.31 -20.61
C GLY A 573 20.20 4.03 -19.59
N LEU A 574 18.95 4.44 -19.87
CA LEU A 574 17.80 4.07 -19.06
C LEU A 574 17.47 2.58 -19.20
N LEU A 575 17.56 2.02 -20.41
CA LEU A 575 17.15 0.64 -20.70
C LEU A 575 18.22 -0.41 -20.37
N GLU A 576 19.50 -0.06 -20.45
CA GLU A 576 20.64 -0.94 -20.17
C GLU A 576 21.09 -0.88 -18.69
N ALA A 577 20.42 -0.07 -17.87
CA ALA A 577 20.64 -0.05 -16.43
C ALA A 577 20.38 -1.43 -15.81
N ASP A 578 21.22 -1.81 -14.85
CA ASP A 578 21.16 -3.11 -14.18
C ASP A 578 20.11 -3.16 -13.05
N TYR A 579 18.88 -2.73 -13.34
CA TYR A 579 17.80 -2.79 -12.36
C TYR A 579 17.67 -4.21 -11.80
N LYS A 580 17.95 -4.36 -10.51
CA LYS A 580 17.77 -5.62 -9.79
C LYS A 580 16.29 -5.82 -9.57
N GLY A 581 15.85 -7.08 -9.65
CA GLY A 581 14.52 -7.45 -9.19
C GLY A 581 14.32 -6.95 -7.75
N TYR A 582 13.17 -6.35 -7.45
CA TYR A 582 12.89 -5.79 -6.14
C TYR A 582 12.93 -6.83 -5.00
N SER A 583 12.65 -8.09 -5.32
CA SER A 583 12.84 -9.26 -4.46
C SER A 583 14.30 -9.47 -4.02
N GLU A 584 15.28 -8.99 -4.79
CA GLU A 584 16.72 -9.02 -4.46
C GLU A 584 17.18 -7.79 -3.66
N VAL A 585 16.36 -6.74 -3.59
CA VAL A 585 16.68 -5.51 -2.87
C VAL A 585 16.60 -5.75 -1.37
N SER A 586 17.75 -5.72 -0.70
CA SER A 586 17.85 -5.96 0.73
C SER A 586 17.07 -4.95 1.57
N MET A 587 16.61 -5.34 2.76
CA MET A 587 15.97 -4.42 3.71
C MET A 587 16.87 -3.23 4.10
N GLU A 588 18.20 -3.41 4.10
CA GLU A 588 19.15 -2.31 4.32
C GLU A 588 19.09 -1.28 3.18
N THR A 589 19.00 -1.75 1.94
CA THR A 589 18.82 -0.92 0.75
C THR A 589 17.46 -0.21 0.78
N ARG A 590 16.37 -0.93 1.08
CA ARG A 590 15.02 -0.33 1.23
C ARG A 590 15.00 0.76 2.29
N ARG A 591 15.66 0.53 3.43
CA ARG A 591 15.86 1.56 4.45
C ARG A 591 16.60 2.77 3.91
N CYS A 592 17.70 2.58 3.16
CA CYS A 592 18.43 3.69 2.54
C CYS A 592 17.51 4.52 1.63
N ILE A 593 16.73 3.86 0.78
CA ILE A 593 15.76 4.49 -0.13
C ILE A 593 14.80 5.39 0.66
N VAL A 594 14.18 4.88 1.73
CA VAL A 594 13.25 5.65 2.56
C VAL A 594 13.94 6.83 3.25
N GLN A 595 15.09 6.59 3.89
CA GLN A 595 15.85 7.63 4.58
C GLN A 595 16.25 8.78 3.66
N LYS A 596 16.74 8.46 2.46
CA LYS A 596 17.19 9.47 1.50
C LYS A 596 16.05 10.09 0.73
N GLY A 597 14.99 9.36 0.43
CA GLY A 597 13.80 9.91 -0.19
C GLY A 597 13.10 10.94 0.72
N TYR A 598 13.06 10.69 2.03
CA TYR A 598 12.60 11.72 2.98
C TYR A 598 13.48 12.98 2.96
N ALA A 599 14.79 12.85 2.82
CA ALA A 599 15.68 14.00 2.64
C ALA A 599 15.45 14.75 1.31
N VAL A 600 15.11 14.03 0.22
CA VAL A 600 14.72 14.66 -1.06
C VAL A 600 13.49 15.51 -0.88
N ARG A 601 12.43 14.95 -0.27
CA ARG A 601 11.22 15.72 0.01
C ARG A 601 11.50 16.94 0.89
N ASP A 602 12.22 16.79 2.01
CA ASP A 602 12.47 17.91 2.93
C ASP A 602 13.25 19.07 2.28
N THR A 603 14.25 18.73 1.47
CA THR A 603 15.01 19.73 0.71
C THR A 603 14.17 20.37 -0.40
N LEU A 604 13.25 19.61 -0.99
CA LEU A 604 12.29 20.12 -1.98
C LEU A 604 11.25 21.06 -1.35
N VAL A 605 10.74 20.76 -0.15
CA VAL A 605 9.88 21.67 0.64
C VAL A 605 10.61 22.98 0.92
N ALA A 606 11.88 22.91 1.37
CA ALA A 606 12.69 24.10 1.60
C ALA A 606 12.89 24.91 0.31
N PHE A 607 13.08 24.24 -0.82
CA PHE A 607 13.22 24.88 -2.13
C PHE A 607 11.91 25.55 -2.57
N ALA A 608 10.77 24.86 -2.45
CA ALA A 608 9.44 25.40 -2.76
C ALA A 608 9.15 26.67 -1.94
N ASN A 609 9.47 26.65 -0.65
CA ASN A 609 9.33 27.79 0.24
C ASN A 609 10.24 28.97 -0.15
N ALA A 610 11.48 28.70 -0.54
CA ALA A 610 12.41 29.75 -1.00
C ALA A 610 11.93 30.41 -2.30
N LEU A 611 11.26 29.65 -3.18
CA LEU A 611 10.62 30.16 -4.39
C LEU A 611 9.25 30.81 -4.12
N ASN A 612 8.70 30.62 -2.92
CA ASN A 612 7.33 30.98 -2.53
C ASN A 612 6.30 30.39 -3.52
N VAL A 613 6.42 29.13 -3.93
CA VAL A 613 5.48 28.49 -4.88
C VAL A 613 4.35 27.71 -4.20
N VAL A 614 4.43 27.52 -2.89
CA VAL A 614 3.38 26.93 -2.05
C VAL A 614 2.99 27.90 -0.94
N ASP A 615 1.72 27.82 -0.51
CA ASP A 615 1.25 28.60 0.64
C ASP A 615 1.50 27.88 1.97
N ASP A 616 1.29 28.60 3.07
CA ASP A 616 1.44 28.10 4.43
C ASP A 616 0.32 27.18 4.91
N CYS A 617 -0.67 26.93 4.07
CA CYS A 617 -1.71 25.92 4.29
C CYS A 617 -1.46 24.60 3.54
N SER A 618 -0.50 24.58 2.59
CA SER A 618 -0.08 23.34 1.97
C SER A 618 0.41 22.34 3.04
N PRO A 619 -0.02 21.06 2.97
CA PRO A 619 0.50 20.03 3.87
C PRO A 619 2.02 19.85 3.73
N PHE A 620 2.59 20.30 2.61
CA PHE A 620 4.02 20.27 2.32
C PHE A 620 4.72 21.62 2.60
N HIS A 621 4.10 22.56 3.32
CA HIS A 621 4.78 23.82 3.70
C HIS A 621 5.89 23.61 4.74
N SER A 622 5.76 22.57 5.58
CA SER A 622 6.74 22.26 6.62
C SER A 622 7.27 20.84 6.47
N SER A 623 8.59 20.70 6.54
CA SER A 623 9.25 19.38 6.60
C SER A 623 8.82 18.58 7.84
N ALA A 624 8.39 19.26 8.91
CA ALA A 624 7.99 18.62 10.17
C ALA A 624 6.85 17.61 10.01
N PHE A 625 6.03 17.76 8.96
CA PHE A 625 4.85 16.93 8.73
C PHE A 625 5.15 15.55 8.21
N LEU A 626 6.37 15.24 7.76
CA LEU A 626 6.65 13.91 7.21
C LEU A 626 8.10 13.44 7.46
N THR A 627 8.85 14.08 8.38
CA THR A 627 10.27 13.78 8.63
C THR A 627 10.54 12.34 9.06
N TYR A 628 11.59 11.75 8.47
CA TYR A 628 12.28 10.61 9.04
C TYR A 628 13.04 11.05 10.29
N THR A 629 12.63 10.62 11.48
CA THR A 629 13.42 10.79 12.71
C THR A 629 13.90 9.41 13.20
N PRO A 630 15.14 9.01 12.84
CA PRO A 630 15.76 7.85 13.46
C PRO A 630 16.10 8.27 14.89
N SER A 631 15.32 7.77 15.84
CA SER A 631 15.29 8.20 17.25
C SER A 631 14.61 9.55 17.48
N GLY A 632 13.76 9.59 18.51
CA GLY A 632 12.96 10.77 18.93
C GLY A 632 13.77 11.94 19.48
N ASP A 633 14.85 12.35 18.82
CA ASP A 633 15.50 13.63 19.04
C ASP A 633 14.66 14.75 18.42
N ALA A 634 13.56 15.09 19.11
CA ALA A 634 12.86 16.37 18.98
C ALA A 634 13.73 17.57 19.49
N ALA A 635 15.06 17.49 19.32
CA ALA A 635 16.02 18.38 19.95
C ALA A 635 17.07 18.90 18.96
N ALA A 636 16.68 19.37 17.76
CA ALA A 636 17.59 20.16 16.91
C ALA A 636 16.97 21.08 15.85
N THR A 637 15.66 21.36 15.85
CA THR A 637 15.08 22.33 14.90
C THR A 637 14.43 23.51 15.62
N THR A 638 15.25 24.33 16.28
CA THR A 638 14.86 25.70 16.58
C THR A 638 15.97 26.69 16.18
N GLU A 639 15.54 27.67 15.36
CA GLU A 639 16.14 28.98 15.08
C GLU A 639 17.32 29.09 14.09
N ALA A 640 16.97 29.18 12.80
CA ALA A 640 17.68 30.06 11.86
C ALA A 640 16.77 31.25 11.50
N ALA A 641 16.63 32.21 12.41
CA ALA A 641 16.01 33.50 12.11
C ALA A 641 16.78 34.66 12.76
N GLY A 642 17.29 35.56 11.92
CA GLY A 642 17.48 36.98 12.28
C GLY A 642 18.74 37.36 13.06
N ALA A 643 19.70 37.94 12.35
CA ALA A 643 20.85 38.63 12.93
C ALA A 643 20.44 39.82 13.83
N GLY A 644 21.02 39.89 15.03
CA GLY A 644 20.97 41.05 15.92
C GLY A 644 21.98 40.96 17.06
N ALA A 645 23.18 41.52 16.89
CA ALA A 645 24.13 41.77 17.98
C ALA A 645 23.59 42.92 18.88
N PRO A 646 23.89 43.00 20.22
CA PRO A 646 25.26 43.12 20.71
C PRO A 646 25.63 42.57 22.12
N ALA A 647 26.95 42.36 22.29
CA ALA A 647 27.84 42.60 23.44
C ALA A 647 27.63 41.95 24.84
N GLY A 648 28.64 41.17 25.28
CA GLY A 648 29.28 41.40 26.60
C GLY A 648 29.48 40.21 27.57
N ALA A 649 30.58 39.44 27.40
CA ALA A 649 31.47 38.82 28.42
C ALA A 649 30.92 37.88 29.55
N PRO A 650 31.77 37.09 30.27
CA PRO A 650 32.97 36.35 29.90
C PRO A 650 32.87 34.82 30.20
N VAL A 651 33.77 34.06 29.59
CA VAL A 651 34.04 32.62 29.85
C VAL A 651 34.67 32.41 31.25
N PRO A 652 34.40 31.28 31.92
CA PRO A 652 35.43 30.63 32.72
C PRO A 652 35.74 29.19 32.25
N ALA A 653 36.96 28.79 32.59
CA ALA A 653 37.75 27.74 31.99
C ALA A 653 37.46 26.31 32.49
N SER A 654 37.97 25.40 31.67
CA SER A 654 38.19 23.96 31.82
C SER A 654 38.57 23.42 33.21
N SER A 655 38.15 22.19 33.48
CA SER A 655 39.00 21.18 34.13
C SER A 655 38.79 19.80 33.49
N ALA A 656 39.87 19.28 32.91
CA ALA A 656 40.00 17.89 32.48
C ALA A 656 40.58 17.07 33.64
N ALA A 657 40.13 15.83 33.80
CA ALA A 657 40.82 14.81 34.59
C ALA A 657 40.82 13.48 33.82
N ALA A 658 42.03 13.01 33.53
CA ALA A 658 42.35 11.74 32.89
C ALA A 658 42.63 10.65 33.95
N LEU A 659 42.48 9.38 33.57
CA LEU A 659 43.15 8.19 34.13
C LEU A 659 42.81 6.98 33.23
N SER A 660 43.62 6.62 32.23
CA SER A 660 44.86 5.80 32.24
C SER A 660 44.67 4.31 32.57
N PHE A 661 44.99 3.48 31.57
CA PHE A 661 45.02 2.02 31.51
C PHE A 661 46.42 1.48 31.87
N ALA A 662 46.48 0.41 32.66
CA ALA A 662 47.52 -0.64 32.75
C ALA A 662 47.12 -1.56 33.93
N GLY A 663 47.17 -2.89 33.93
CA GLY A 663 47.83 -3.90 33.14
C GLY A 663 48.42 -4.96 34.10
N MET A 664 48.12 -6.25 33.92
CA MET A 664 48.87 -7.48 34.32
C MET A 664 47.89 -8.64 34.63
N LEU A 665 47.85 -9.71 33.82
CA LEU A 665 48.69 -10.94 33.88
C LEU A 665 48.48 -11.80 35.15
N ALA A 666 47.90 -13.00 34.99
CA ALA A 666 48.63 -14.28 35.08
C ALA A 666 47.69 -15.50 35.05
N ALA A 667 48.23 -16.57 34.47
CA ALA A 667 47.64 -17.85 34.12
C ALA A 667 47.37 -18.82 35.30
N ALA A 668 46.50 -19.81 35.08
CA ALA A 668 46.75 -21.21 35.42
C ALA A 668 45.79 -22.15 34.68
N ALA A 669 46.36 -23.22 34.12
CA ALA A 669 45.69 -24.33 33.44
C ALA A 669 45.35 -25.48 34.42
N VAL A 670 44.85 -26.60 33.85
CA VAL A 670 44.47 -27.93 34.41
C VAL A 670 42.95 -28.07 34.57
N GLY A 671 42.23 -29.08 34.06
CA GLY A 671 42.58 -30.27 33.29
C GLY A 671 41.33 -31.17 33.12
N VAL A 672 41.22 -31.80 31.94
CA VAL A 672 40.62 -33.11 31.59
C VAL A 672 39.55 -33.74 32.52
N ALA A 673 38.36 -34.06 31.97
CA ALA A 673 37.68 -35.36 32.12
C ALA A 673 36.51 -35.55 31.13
N THR A 674 36.42 -36.78 30.64
CA THR A 674 35.56 -37.38 29.59
C THR A 674 34.23 -37.98 30.11
N CYS A 675 33.39 -38.43 29.16
CA CYS A 675 32.17 -39.28 29.24
C CYS A 675 30.83 -38.53 29.41
N GLY A 676 29.74 -38.84 28.71
CA GLY A 676 29.43 -39.89 27.73
C GLY A 676 27.92 -40.17 27.71
N LEU A 677 27.39 -40.46 26.51
CA LEU A 677 26.23 -41.31 26.16
C LEU A 677 24.82 -41.05 26.77
N LEU A 678 23.85 -41.01 25.84
CA LEU A 678 22.50 -41.59 25.86
C LEU A 678 21.53 -41.14 26.97
N PHE A 679 20.52 -40.36 26.61
CA PHE A 679 19.17 -40.86 26.27
C PHE A 679 18.38 -39.82 25.47
#